data_AF-A0A2R6PBR9-F1
#
_entry.id   AF-A0A2R6PBR9-F1
#
_cell.length_a   1.000
_cell.length_b   1.000
_cell.length_c   1.000
_cell.angle_alpha   90.00
_cell.angle_beta   90.00
_cell.angle_gamma   90.00
#
_symmetry.space_group_name_H-M   'P 1'
#
loop_
_entity.id
_entity.type
_entity.pdbx_description
1 polymer ?
#
loop_
_entity_poly.entity_id
_entity_poly.type
_entity_poly.pdbx_seq_one_letter_code
_entity_poly.pdbx_strand_id
1 'polypeptide(L)'
;MPVLDLRAKKHEVGNLIMELSKDAKRSFVMDTSNKPELYEENIETLTSWLNDIWSVVYEHSVYFTLAHECLLFVVSTVDRIANIRSGCKCALTNMYIPITLRAKSGRRVKTFHITGAQHLDEVVEFIWREMFLSMLASGNRGHRDRIPGMLQDIERMSGWRGVQRILYGGKRSLFDLGYDCETESEDYPDDEVVDDDEDDNFEDEGSDDEFDEPHHCRHWSSRVSNQMPQLQRLIESALIAVFEDAPSTSLYTALLSMSTDTASTEERLLALLKSIATVCSDTYAVALEIYAKQRKTDLILNLLDSHSHLLRSRDAHALQSAVLALSHRGHVQRATQILEAELLETSNAVRQSLLLSYSQLDDEHNRTEISSIIKLRSGAGDRRDRVETWVDNITTPGAETPNPLLFAAMMMGMPPMPGMSQDDDPYTYLDFDPLDPDLEDLRCEFRPGLKQRFESWVDIGVTLRTGPAVLLKVYKDIIDVMPFLRAPDATEEMINRLQDRVSKKYVCEGLDALLAFVKVQRRKWNTAKADLRRRKEAEKMASSSSTPPNNAKPPNIFLGMSPFAVPSASTTPPPSKSQSEAQMSPVPADSPSTSAIPSFFDSFFRNSPSASSTPSLPAPASPPATALSAFGFLFPGTQPEAGLSGPAGGGGGVEDVD
;
A
#
# COMPACT_ATOMS: atom_id res chain seq x y z
N MET A 1 17.59 -20.68 41.48
CA MET A 1 17.86 -19.78 40.35
C MET A 1 18.08 -20.67 39.14
N PRO A 2 17.29 -20.53 38.07
CA PRO A 2 17.54 -21.24 36.82
C PRO A 2 18.94 -20.94 36.27
N VAL A 3 19.57 -21.91 35.62
CA VAL A 3 20.86 -21.73 34.95
C VAL A 3 20.61 -21.57 33.46
N LEU A 4 20.93 -20.40 32.90
CA LEU A 4 20.78 -20.16 31.46
C LEU A 4 21.98 -20.74 30.70
N ASP A 5 21.87 -21.98 30.21
CA ASP A 5 22.88 -22.59 29.35
C ASP A 5 22.51 -22.43 27.87
N LEU A 6 22.83 -21.24 27.32
CA LEU A 6 22.61 -20.93 25.91
C LEU A 6 23.31 -21.93 24.96
N ARG A 7 24.44 -22.50 25.37
CA ARG A 7 25.21 -23.43 24.52
C ARG A 7 24.50 -24.78 24.43
N ALA A 8 24.06 -25.33 25.56
CA ALA A 8 23.28 -26.55 25.59
C ALA A 8 21.98 -26.38 24.80
N LYS A 9 21.28 -25.25 24.99
CA LYS A 9 20.02 -24.97 24.28
C LYS A 9 20.21 -24.83 22.77
N LYS A 10 21.27 -24.17 22.32
CA LYS A 10 21.67 -24.11 20.89
C LYS A 10 21.90 -25.50 20.30
N HIS A 11 22.51 -26.41 21.06
CA HIS A 11 22.77 -27.77 20.58
C HIS A 11 21.47 -28.57 20.47
N GLU A 12 20.62 -28.54 21.50
CA GLU A 12 19.32 -29.22 21.54
C GLU A 12 18.42 -28.79 20.38
N VAL A 13 18.12 -27.49 20.29
CA VAL A 13 17.28 -26.91 19.23
C VAL A 13 17.93 -27.07 17.85
N GLY A 14 19.26 -26.99 17.77
CA GLY A 14 19.99 -27.22 16.54
C GLY A 14 19.78 -28.63 15.98
N ASN A 15 19.75 -29.64 16.86
CA ASN A 15 19.46 -31.02 16.47
C ASN A 15 18.01 -31.15 15.99
N LEU A 16 17.03 -30.56 16.69
CA LEU A 16 15.62 -30.59 16.29
C LEU A 16 15.38 -29.91 14.93
N ILE A 17 16.01 -28.77 14.66
CA ILE A 17 15.94 -28.10 13.35
C ILE A 17 16.57 -28.96 12.24
N MET A 18 17.66 -29.66 12.53
CA MET A 18 18.27 -30.58 11.57
C MET A 18 17.35 -31.76 11.26
N GLU A 19 16.63 -32.29 12.24
CA GLU A 19 15.64 -33.34 12.05
C GLU A 19 14.45 -32.86 11.24
N LEU A 20 13.92 -31.68 11.53
CA LEU A 20 12.89 -31.03 10.74
C LEU A 20 13.31 -30.83 9.28
N SER A 21 14.56 -30.42 9.05
CA SER A 21 15.13 -30.27 7.71
C SER A 21 15.30 -31.62 6.98
N LYS A 22 15.60 -32.70 7.71
CA LYS A 22 15.67 -34.06 7.15
C LYS A 22 14.28 -34.59 6.82
N ASP A 23 13.30 -34.38 7.70
CA ASP A 23 11.90 -34.78 7.49
C ASP A 23 11.32 -34.07 6.27
N ALA A 24 11.54 -32.75 6.15
CA ALA A 24 11.13 -31.97 4.98
C ALA A 24 11.69 -32.52 3.65
N LYS A 25 12.87 -33.17 3.66
CA LYS A 25 13.42 -33.83 2.46
C LYS A 25 12.83 -35.22 2.25
N ARG A 26 12.54 -35.96 3.33
CA ARG A 26 11.99 -37.33 3.28
C ARG A 26 10.54 -37.35 2.85
N SER A 27 9.75 -36.36 3.25
CA SER A 27 8.33 -36.26 2.90
C SER A 27 8.06 -36.06 1.40
N PHE A 28 9.08 -35.67 0.62
CA PHE A 28 8.99 -35.70 -0.85
C PHE A 28 9.03 -37.11 -1.43
N VAL A 29 9.58 -38.08 -0.70
CA VAL A 29 9.75 -39.47 -1.14
C VAL A 29 8.78 -40.41 -0.42
N MET A 30 8.39 -40.07 0.81
CA MET A 30 7.51 -40.85 1.67
C MET A 30 6.24 -40.06 1.98
N ASP A 31 5.06 -40.68 1.86
CA ASP A 31 3.75 -40.04 2.08
C ASP A 31 3.45 -39.66 3.56
N THR A 32 4.37 -39.93 4.49
CA THR A 32 4.20 -39.64 5.92
C THR A 32 5.30 -38.69 6.41
N SER A 33 4.90 -37.57 7.03
CA SER A 33 5.78 -36.53 7.56
C SER A 33 5.52 -36.33 9.05
N ASN A 34 6.57 -36.32 9.87
CA ASN A 34 6.50 -36.07 11.31
C ASN A 34 6.69 -34.57 11.64
N LYS A 35 6.33 -33.71 10.69
CA LYS A 35 6.56 -32.27 10.74
C LYS A 35 5.78 -31.58 11.88
N PRO A 36 4.50 -31.89 12.13
CA PRO A 36 3.75 -31.28 13.24
C PRO A 36 4.40 -31.54 14.60
N GLU A 37 4.83 -32.77 14.87
CA GLU A 37 5.44 -33.16 16.14
C GLU A 37 6.79 -32.48 16.34
N LEU A 38 7.61 -32.41 15.27
CA LEU A 38 8.89 -31.71 15.33
C LEU A 38 8.71 -30.21 15.55
N TYR A 39 7.69 -29.58 14.98
CA TYR A 39 7.39 -28.19 15.30
C TYR A 39 7.00 -28.01 16.76
N GLU A 40 6.11 -28.87 17.27
CA GLU A 40 5.62 -28.80 18.65
C GLU A 40 6.79 -28.94 19.63
N GLU A 41 7.69 -29.91 19.44
CA GLU A 41 8.86 -30.12 20.28
C GLU A 41 9.84 -28.93 20.24
N ASN A 42 10.07 -28.35 19.06
CA ASN A 42 10.89 -27.14 18.93
C ASN A 42 10.26 -25.95 19.69
N ILE A 43 8.95 -25.76 19.60
CA ILE A 43 8.29 -24.65 20.26
C ILE A 43 8.19 -24.87 21.77
N GLU A 44 7.86 -26.08 22.23
CA GLU A 44 7.79 -26.43 23.65
C GLU A 44 9.15 -26.25 24.36
N THR A 45 10.25 -26.65 23.72
CA THR A 45 11.58 -26.45 24.31
C THR A 45 11.94 -24.96 24.43
N LEU A 46 11.46 -24.10 23.52
CA LEU A 46 11.67 -22.65 23.58
C LEU A 46 10.76 -22.02 24.64
N THR A 47 9.47 -22.36 24.66
CA THR A 47 8.47 -21.73 25.56
C THR A 47 8.73 -22.05 27.02
N SER A 48 9.11 -23.29 27.34
CA SER A 48 9.52 -23.68 28.70
C SER A 48 10.71 -22.85 29.20
N TRP A 49 11.64 -22.50 28.30
CA TRP A 49 12.85 -21.74 28.62
C TRP A 49 12.58 -20.25 28.84
N LEU A 50 11.53 -19.69 28.25
CA LEU A 50 11.15 -18.28 28.43
C LEU A 50 10.86 -17.95 29.90
N ASN A 51 10.24 -18.87 30.65
CA ASN A 51 9.97 -18.69 32.08
C ASN A 51 11.28 -18.59 32.89
N ASP A 52 12.28 -19.41 32.56
CA ASP A 52 13.59 -19.39 33.22
C ASP A 52 14.32 -18.07 32.95
N ILE A 53 14.30 -17.61 31.70
CA ILE A 53 14.89 -16.31 31.31
C ILE A 53 14.21 -15.18 32.08
N TRP A 54 12.87 -15.16 32.12
CA TRP A 54 12.10 -14.16 32.85
C TRP A 54 12.45 -14.14 34.35
N SER A 55 12.50 -15.31 35.01
CA SER A 55 12.84 -15.40 36.44
C SER A 55 14.26 -14.86 36.72
N VAL A 56 15.23 -15.12 35.83
CA VAL A 56 16.61 -14.63 35.96
C VAL A 56 16.67 -13.11 35.85
N VAL A 57 15.99 -12.50 34.89
CA VAL A 57 16.06 -11.04 34.67
C VAL A 57 15.20 -10.24 35.65
N TYR A 58 14.00 -10.71 35.95
CA TYR A 58 13.06 -9.95 36.78
C TYR A 58 13.26 -10.25 38.27
N GLU A 59 13.15 -11.52 38.67
CA GLU A 59 13.15 -11.86 40.10
C GLU A 59 14.55 -11.95 40.71
N HIS A 60 15.56 -12.27 39.91
CA HIS A 60 16.95 -12.32 40.37
C HIS A 60 17.75 -11.07 39.98
N SER A 61 17.32 -10.31 38.96
CA SER A 61 17.98 -9.08 38.51
C SER A 61 19.47 -9.26 38.19
N VAL A 62 19.83 -10.36 37.53
CA VAL A 62 21.21 -10.73 37.17
C VAL A 62 21.32 -11.23 35.72
N TYR A 63 22.56 -11.33 35.21
CA TYR A 63 22.89 -11.90 33.91
C TYR A 63 22.13 -11.31 32.70
N PHE A 64 21.79 -10.02 32.76
CA PHE A 64 21.00 -9.33 31.72
C PHE A 64 21.55 -9.51 30.29
N THR A 65 22.88 -9.47 30.10
CA THR A 65 23.49 -9.68 28.78
C THR A 65 23.28 -11.10 28.27
N LEU A 66 23.47 -12.11 29.11
CA LEU A 66 23.23 -13.51 28.72
C LEU A 66 21.74 -13.75 28.43
N ALA A 67 20.84 -13.21 29.26
CA ALA A 67 19.41 -13.31 29.03
C ALA A 67 18.98 -12.65 27.71
N HIS A 68 19.56 -11.48 27.39
CA HIS A 68 19.34 -10.83 26.10
C HIS A 68 19.79 -11.73 24.93
N GLU A 69 20.99 -12.34 24.99
CA GLU A 69 21.46 -13.29 23.98
C GLU A 69 20.55 -14.53 23.86
N CYS A 70 19.99 -15.02 24.98
CA CYS A 70 19.02 -16.10 24.96
C CYS A 70 17.73 -15.71 24.23
N LEU A 71 17.21 -14.51 24.47
CA LEU A 71 16.00 -14.01 23.80
C LEU A 71 16.23 -13.78 22.30
N LEU A 72 17.38 -13.21 21.91
CA LEU A 72 17.78 -13.11 20.50
C LEU A 72 17.84 -14.50 19.84
N PHE A 73 18.37 -15.49 20.55
CA PHE A 73 18.40 -16.87 20.05
C PHE A 73 16.99 -17.43 19.82
N VAL A 74 16.05 -17.21 20.74
CA VAL A 74 14.64 -17.64 20.57
C VAL A 74 14.04 -17.03 19.30
N VAL A 75 14.14 -15.71 19.12
CA VAL A 75 13.59 -15.01 17.93
C VAL A 75 14.22 -15.54 16.64
N SER A 76 15.56 -15.64 16.60
CA SER A 76 16.27 -16.17 15.42
C SER A 76 15.91 -17.62 15.09
N THR A 77 15.57 -18.41 16.11
CA THR A 77 15.18 -19.81 15.95
C THR A 77 13.79 -19.91 15.37
N VAL A 78 12.83 -19.13 15.88
CA VAL A 78 11.46 -19.08 15.35
C VAL A 78 11.47 -18.64 13.89
N ASP A 79 12.22 -17.60 13.55
CA ASP A 79 12.38 -17.15 12.16
C ASP A 79 12.98 -18.25 11.27
N ARG A 80 14.03 -18.92 11.75
CA ARG A 80 14.63 -20.04 11.03
C ARG A 80 13.63 -21.17 10.80
N ILE A 81 12.82 -21.53 11.81
CA ILE A 81 11.78 -22.56 11.70
C ILE A 81 10.73 -22.15 10.64
N ALA A 82 10.31 -20.88 10.64
CA ALA A 82 9.36 -20.34 9.69
C ALA A 82 9.89 -20.31 8.25
N ASN A 83 11.22 -20.19 8.07
CA ASN A 83 11.89 -20.08 6.77
C ASN A 83 12.48 -21.39 6.25
N ILE A 84 12.35 -22.51 6.98
CA ILE A 84 12.71 -23.83 6.44
C ILE A 84 11.79 -24.15 5.26
N ARG A 85 12.39 -24.31 4.06
CA ARG A 85 11.70 -24.73 2.83
C ARG A 85 11.00 -26.07 3.05
N SER A 86 9.72 -26.01 3.40
CA SER A 86 8.93 -27.19 3.74
C SER A 86 7.46 -26.91 3.46
N GLY A 87 6.89 -27.51 2.41
CA GLY A 87 5.46 -27.55 2.06
C GLY A 87 4.54 -26.42 2.60
N CYS A 88 3.33 -26.78 3.06
CA CYS A 88 2.40 -25.88 3.77
C CYS A 88 3.04 -25.44 5.11
N LYS A 89 2.97 -24.14 5.44
CA LYS A 89 3.33 -23.60 6.77
C LYS A 89 2.18 -23.65 7.79
N CYS A 90 1.07 -24.25 7.38
CA CYS A 90 -0.23 -24.20 8.04
C CYS A 90 -0.20 -24.76 9.47
N ALA A 91 0.56 -25.84 9.72
CA ALA A 91 0.76 -26.38 11.05
C ALA A 91 1.48 -25.41 12.00
N LEU A 92 2.46 -24.64 11.48
CA LEU A 92 3.20 -23.66 12.27
C LEU A 92 2.35 -22.42 12.55
N THR A 93 1.61 -21.95 11.53
CA THR A 93 0.77 -20.75 11.60
C THR A 93 -0.46 -20.91 12.50
N ASN A 94 -1.01 -22.13 12.57
CA ASN A 94 -2.23 -22.42 13.35
C ASN A 94 -1.96 -23.15 14.67
N MET A 95 -0.70 -23.30 15.07
CA MET A 95 -0.33 -23.95 16.33
C MET A 95 -0.81 -23.13 17.52
N TYR A 96 -1.62 -23.72 18.39
CA TYR A 96 -2.00 -23.07 19.65
C TYR A 96 -0.93 -23.29 20.71
N ILE A 97 -0.41 -22.20 21.29
CA ILE A 97 0.74 -22.22 22.19
C ILE A 97 0.36 -21.49 23.49
N PRO A 98 -0.07 -22.22 24.53
CA PRO A 98 -0.32 -21.64 25.84
C PRO A 98 0.99 -21.46 26.60
N ILE A 99 1.30 -20.23 27.02
CA ILE A 99 2.53 -19.92 27.77
C ILE A 99 2.14 -19.27 29.08
N THR A 100 2.64 -19.81 30.20
CA THR A 100 2.40 -19.23 31.53
C THR A 100 3.72 -18.88 32.19
N LEU A 101 3.96 -17.59 32.44
CA LEU A 101 5.06 -17.13 33.26
C LEU A 101 4.67 -17.24 34.75
N ARG A 102 5.53 -17.85 35.56
CA ARG A 102 5.30 -18.09 36.98
C ARG A 102 6.45 -17.54 37.82
N ALA A 103 6.08 -16.86 38.90
CA ALA A 103 7.02 -16.44 39.93
C ALA A 103 7.59 -17.65 40.68
N LYS A 104 8.70 -17.47 41.41
CA LYS A 104 9.27 -18.47 42.34
C LYS A 104 8.28 -19.00 43.37
N SER A 105 7.28 -18.18 43.74
CA SER A 105 6.21 -18.58 44.64
C SER A 105 5.21 -19.55 44.02
N GLY A 106 5.33 -19.84 42.71
CA GLY A 106 4.35 -20.58 41.91
C GLY A 106 3.20 -19.71 41.40
N ARG A 107 3.09 -18.45 41.87
CA ARG A 107 2.04 -17.52 41.45
C ARG A 107 2.18 -17.21 39.96
N ARG A 108 1.04 -17.27 39.26
CA ARG A 108 0.94 -16.87 37.86
C ARG A 108 1.21 -15.37 37.72
N VAL A 109 2.09 -15.02 36.79
CA VAL A 109 2.45 -13.63 36.48
C VAL A 109 1.71 -13.16 35.25
N LYS A 110 1.83 -13.92 34.15
CA LYS A 110 1.09 -13.66 32.92
C LYS A 110 0.85 -14.96 32.15
N THR A 111 -0.32 -15.05 31.54
CA THR A 111 -0.66 -16.10 30.57
C THR A 111 -0.73 -15.48 29.18
N PHE A 112 -0.20 -16.20 28.20
CA PHE A 112 -0.31 -15.87 26.79
C PHE A 112 -1.03 -17.02 26.09
N HIS A 113 -2.01 -16.67 25.27
CA HIS A 113 -2.74 -17.58 24.41
C HIS A 113 -2.44 -17.19 22.98
N ILE A 114 -1.41 -17.82 22.41
CA ILE A 114 -0.87 -17.43 21.11
C ILE A 114 -1.28 -18.46 20.07
N THR A 115 -1.74 -17.97 18.92
CA THR A 115 -2.00 -18.79 17.73
C THR A 115 -0.92 -18.52 16.69
N GLY A 116 -0.09 -19.53 16.43
CA GLY A 116 1.00 -19.51 15.49
C GLY A 116 2.35 -19.22 16.13
N ALA A 117 3.36 -20.03 15.81
CA ALA A 117 4.69 -19.90 16.41
C ALA A 117 5.37 -18.56 16.08
N GLN A 118 5.02 -17.92 14.96
CA GLN A 118 5.54 -16.62 14.57
C GLN A 118 5.18 -15.50 15.57
N HIS A 119 4.17 -15.70 16.41
CA HIS A 119 3.72 -14.76 17.43
C HIS A 119 4.42 -14.95 18.79
N LEU A 120 5.43 -15.83 18.86
CA LEU A 120 6.23 -16.00 20.08
C LEU A 120 7.07 -14.75 20.41
N ASP A 121 7.26 -13.86 19.43
CA ASP A 121 7.85 -12.54 19.59
C ASP A 121 7.12 -11.71 20.67
N GLU A 122 5.80 -11.84 20.80
CA GLU A 122 5.01 -11.12 21.80
C GLU A 122 5.47 -11.45 23.24
N VAL A 123 5.77 -12.71 23.53
CA VAL A 123 6.28 -13.12 24.86
C VAL A 123 7.72 -12.65 25.05
N VAL A 124 8.54 -12.73 24.01
CA VAL A 124 9.94 -12.29 24.07
C VAL A 124 10.03 -10.79 24.31
N GLU A 125 9.23 -9.99 23.61
CA GLU A 125 9.13 -8.54 23.75
C GLU A 125 8.61 -8.14 25.14
N PHE A 126 7.66 -8.90 25.70
CA PHE A 126 7.26 -8.78 27.10
C PHE A 126 8.46 -8.98 28.05
N ILE A 127 9.23 -10.05 27.88
CA ILE A 127 10.37 -10.34 28.75
C ILE A 127 11.47 -9.29 28.59
N TRP A 128 11.72 -8.77 27.38
CA TRP A 128 12.63 -7.65 27.17
C TRP A 128 12.19 -6.39 27.93
N ARG A 129 10.88 -6.08 27.97
CA ARG A 129 10.36 -4.97 28.77
C ARG A 129 10.70 -5.16 30.25
N GLU A 130 10.38 -6.34 30.80
CA GLU A 130 10.66 -6.67 32.21
C GLU A 130 12.16 -6.61 32.52
N MET A 131 13.00 -7.08 31.60
CA MET A 131 14.45 -7.03 31.69
C MET A 131 14.96 -5.59 31.76
N PHE A 132 14.53 -4.72 30.83
CA PHE A 132 14.99 -3.33 30.79
C PHE A 132 14.50 -2.53 32.00
N LEU A 133 13.25 -2.72 32.43
CA LEU A 133 12.75 -2.09 33.64
C LEU A 133 13.54 -2.55 34.89
N SER A 134 13.91 -3.82 34.97
CA SER A 134 14.74 -4.35 36.06
C SER A 134 16.17 -3.77 36.03
N MET A 135 16.77 -3.66 34.84
CA MET A 135 18.07 -3.02 34.64
C MET A 135 18.05 -1.55 35.09
N LEU A 136 17.03 -0.79 34.69
CA LEU A 136 16.84 0.60 35.09
C LEU A 136 16.60 0.72 36.60
N ALA A 137 15.73 -0.13 37.14
CA ALA A 137 15.40 -0.16 38.56
C ALA A 137 16.63 -0.45 39.40
N SER A 138 17.55 -1.31 38.95
CA SER A 138 18.79 -1.64 39.68
C SER A 138 19.66 -0.42 40.01
N GLY A 139 19.55 0.67 39.24
CA GLY A 139 20.32 1.90 39.43
C GLY A 139 21.79 1.80 39.00
N ASN A 140 22.22 0.65 38.46
CA ASN A 140 23.59 0.46 37.98
C ASN A 140 23.78 1.18 36.63
N ARG A 141 24.69 2.16 36.58
CA ARG A 141 25.03 2.89 35.34
C ARG A 141 25.46 1.96 34.22
N GLY A 142 26.29 0.95 34.52
CA GLY A 142 26.77 0.01 33.52
C GLY A 142 25.66 -0.85 32.89
N HIS A 143 24.54 -1.07 33.59
CA HIS A 143 23.38 -1.71 33.00
C HIS A 143 22.64 -0.73 32.07
N ARG A 144 22.40 0.50 32.54
CA ARG A 144 21.73 1.55 31.76
C ARG A 144 22.44 1.82 30.43
N ASP A 145 23.77 1.88 30.44
CA ASP A 145 24.57 2.19 29.25
C ASP A 145 24.54 1.08 28.19
N ARG A 146 24.13 -0.15 28.56
CA ARG A 146 23.97 -1.28 27.62
C ARG A 146 22.63 -1.31 26.91
N ILE A 147 21.59 -0.69 27.48
CA ILE A 147 20.23 -0.74 26.93
C ILE A 147 20.18 -0.26 25.47
N PRO A 148 20.80 0.87 25.08
CA PRO A 148 20.78 1.32 23.68
C PRO A 148 21.35 0.28 22.69
N GLY A 149 22.44 -0.41 23.06
CA GLY A 149 23.01 -1.47 22.23
C GLY A 149 22.06 -2.67 22.09
N MET A 150 21.43 -3.08 23.19
CA MET A 150 20.43 -4.16 23.16
C MET A 150 19.19 -3.80 22.34
N LEU A 151 18.74 -2.54 22.36
CA LEU A 151 17.64 -2.07 21.51
C LEU A 151 18.03 -2.12 20.03
N GLN A 152 19.28 -1.78 19.70
CA GLN A 152 19.80 -1.89 18.34
C GLN A 152 19.87 -3.35 17.87
N ASP A 153 20.25 -4.29 18.75
CA ASP A 153 20.25 -5.72 18.41
C ASP A 153 18.83 -6.24 18.15
N ILE A 154 17.83 -5.76 18.90
CA ILE A 154 16.42 -6.09 18.67
C ILE A 154 15.93 -5.49 17.36
N GLU A 155 16.29 -4.25 17.05
CA GLU A 155 15.93 -3.59 15.78
C GLU A 155 16.44 -4.38 14.57
N ARG A 156 17.69 -4.86 14.61
CA ARG A 156 18.25 -5.69 13.52
C ARG A 156 17.52 -7.02 13.34
N MET A 157 16.98 -7.59 14.42
CA MET A 157 16.35 -8.91 14.42
C MET A 157 14.84 -8.86 14.13
N SER A 158 14.14 -7.87 14.68
CA SER A 158 12.67 -7.79 14.70
C SER A 158 12.14 -6.49 14.07
N GLY A 159 13.03 -5.65 13.53
CA GLY A 159 12.71 -4.33 13.02
C GLY A 159 12.34 -3.33 14.11
N TRP A 160 12.06 -2.10 13.69
CA TRP A 160 11.65 -1.02 14.59
C TRP A 160 10.33 -1.32 15.33
N ARG A 161 9.45 -2.14 14.74
CA ARG A 161 8.19 -2.57 15.38
C ARG A 161 8.44 -3.41 16.63
N GLY A 162 9.42 -4.32 16.60
CA GLY A 162 9.79 -5.08 17.78
C GLY A 162 10.25 -4.19 18.93
N VAL A 163 11.06 -3.17 18.62
CA VAL A 163 11.50 -2.15 19.60
C VAL A 163 10.32 -1.36 20.17
N GLN A 164 9.35 -0.97 19.34
CA GLN A 164 8.12 -0.31 19.82
C GLN A 164 7.30 -1.23 20.72
N ARG A 165 7.06 -2.48 20.32
CA ARG A 165 6.17 -3.41 21.04
C ARG A 165 6.67 -3.76 22.43
N ILE A 166 7.97 -3.63 22.69
CA ILE A 166 8.53 -3.69 24.06
C ILE A 166 7.81 -2.70 24.99
N LEU A 167 7.46 -1.50 24.53
CA LEU A 167 6.75 -0.52 25.35
C LEU A 167 5.37 -1.03 25.80
N TYR A 168 4.72 -1.82 24.95
CA TYR A 168 3.37 -2.37 25.15
C TYR A 168 3.37 -3.83 25.61
N GLY A 169 4.55 -4.38 25.95
CA GLY A 169 4.68 -5.74 26.46
C GLY A 169 4.39 -6.81 25.41
N GLY A 170 4.83 -6.57 24.17
CA GLY A 170 4.63 -7.47 23.06
C GLY A 170 3.28 -7.36 22.36
N LYS A 171 2.30 -6.68 22.97
CA LYS A 171 1.02 -6.42 22.31
C LYS A 171 1.23 -5.61 21.04
N ARG A 172 0.62 -6.05 19.94
CA ARG A 172 0.57 -5.29 18.70
C ARG A 172 -0.19 -3.99 18.95
N SER A 173 0.38 -2.89 18.49
CA SER A 173 -0.31 -1.60 18.56
C SER A 173 -1.54 -1.63 17.66
N LEU A 174 -2.59 -0.85 17.99
CA LEU A 174 -3.75 -0.66 17.10
C LEU A 174 -3.34 -0.23 15.69
N PHE A 175 -2.17 0.42 15.55
CA PHE A 175 -1.62 0.84 14.26
C PHE A 175 -0.99 -0.29 13.44
N ASP A 176 -0.58 -1.40 14.07
CA ASP A 176 0.04 -2.54 13.38
C ASP A 176 -0.99 -3.46 12.72
N LEU A 177 -2.25 -3.42 13.16
CA LEU A 177 -3.31 -4.27 12.60
C LEU A 177 -3.80 -3.82 11.23
N GLY A 178 -3.36 -2.66 10.73
CA GLY A 178 -3.90 -2.03 9.53
C GLY A 178 -5.38 -1.68 9.74
N TYR A 179 -5.88 -0.65 9.05
CA TYR A 179 -7.29 -0.27 9.12
C TYR A 179 -8.27 -1.30 8.54
N ASP A 180 -7.81 -2.53 8.25
CA ASP A 180 -8.58 -3.62 7.63
C ASP A 180 -8.89 -4.78 8.59
N CYS A 181 -8.43 -4.73 9.84
CA CYS A 181 -8.97 -5.62 10.86
C CYS A 181 -10.29 -5.02 11.34
N GLU A 182 -11.36 -5.27 10.58
CA GLU A 182 -12.71 -5.41 11.14
C GLU A 182 -12.59 -6.51 12.21
N THR A 183 -12.07 -6.14 13.38
CA THR A 183 -12.22 -6.94 14.57
C THR A 183 -13.72 -7.00 14.72
N GLU A 184 -14.30 -8.14 14.38
CA GLU A 184 -15.63 -8.54 14.81
C GLU A 184 -15.63 -8.29 16.31
N SER A 185 -16.05 -7.11 16.72
CA SER A 185 -16.56 -6.89 18.05
C SER A 185 -17.73 -7.86 18.09
N GLU A 186 -17.52 -9.01 18.72
CA GLU A 186 -18.60 -9.90 19.11
C GLU A 186 -19.58 -9.00 19.87
N ASP A 187 -20.61 -8.53 19.16
CA ASP A 187 -21.83 -7.98 19.71
C ASP A 187 -22.43 -9.15 20.50
N TYR A 188 -21.97 -9.30 21.74
CA TYR A 188 -22.70 -10.06 22.73
C TYR A 188 -24.07 -9.38 22.84
N PRO A 189 -25.18 -10.06 22.49
CA PRO A 189 -26.50 -9.50 22.66
C PRO A 189 -26.69 -9.19 24.14
N ASP A 190 -26.86 -7.90 24.42
CA ASP A 190 -27.35 -7.33 25.66
C ASP A 190 -28.78 -7.84 25.88
N ASP A 191 -28.92 -9.06 26.42
CA ASP A 191 -30.20 -9.65 26.75
C ASP A 191 -30.22 -10.20 28.18
N GLU A 192 -31.15 -9.59 28.93
CA GLU A 192 -31.84 -10.04 30.13
C GLU A 192 -31.19 -9.77 31.49
N VAL A 193 -31.53 -8.57 32.00
CA VAL A 193 -31.70 -8.25 33.42
C VAL A 193 -32.59 -9.30 34.08
N VAL A 194 -31.99 -10.27 34.77
CA VAL A 194 -32.67 -11.13 35.72
C VAL A 194 -32.43 -10.55 37.11
N ASP A 195 -33.46 -9.86 37.62
CA ASP A 195 -33.57 -9.52 39.05
C ASP A 195 -33.83 -10.79 39.87
N ASP A 196 -33.25 -10.80 41.07
CA ASP A 196 -33.55 -11.64 42.24
C ASP A 196 -33.25 -13.15 42.14
N ASP A 197 -32.18 -13.60 42.81
CA ASP A 197 -32.34 -14.08 44.20
C ASP A 197 -30.99 -14.47 44.86
N GLU A 198 -31.02 -14.29 46.17
CA GLU A 198 -30.04 -14.44 47.25
C GLU A 198 -28.99 -15.57 47.20
N ASP A 199 -27.84 -15.24 47.80
CA ASP A 199 -26.84 -16.15 48.39
C ASP A 199 -26.17 -17.19 47.47
N ASP A 200 -25.05 -16.80 46.87
CA ASP A 200 -23.88 -17.68 46.87
C ASP A 200 -22.57 -16.88 46.72
N ASN A 201 -21.69 -17.08 47.69
CA ASN A 201 -20.31 -16.61 47.72
C ASN A 201 -19.48 -17.36 46.64
N PHE A 202 -19.71 -17.03 45.37
CA PHE A 202 -18.81 -17.38 44.29
C PHE A 202 -17.60 -16.45 44.36
N GLU A 203 -16.48 -17.00 44.82
CA GLU A 203 -15.16 -16.47 44.51
C GLU A 203 -15.05 -16.47 42.98
N ASP A 204 -15.29 -15.31 42.40
CA ASP A 204 -15.18 -15.04 40.97
C ASP A 204 -13.72 -15.26 40.55
N GLU A 205 -13.38 -16.49 40.18
CA GLU A 205 -12.19 -16.86 39.40
C GLU A 205 -12.38 -16.49 37.89
N GLY A 206 -13.30 -15.59 37.57
CA GLY A 206 -13.61 -15.12 36.23
C GLY A 206 -12.69 -13.99 35.75
N SER A 207 -11.97 -14.26 34.66
CA SER A 207 -11.33 -13.27 33.78
C SER A 207 -10.35 -12.26 34.41
N ASP A 208 -9.36 -12.77 35.13
CA ASP A 208 -8.27 -11.95 35.68
C ASP A 208 -7.30 -11.39 34.60
N ASP A 209 -7.55 -11.65 33.31
CA ASP A 209 -6.69 -11.29 32.18
C ASP A 209 -7.08 -9.98 31.47
N GLU A 210 -8.21 -9.35 31.84
CA GLU A 210 -8.89 -8.38 30.97
C GLU A 210 -8.40 -6.92 31.08
N PHE A 211 -7.59 -6.55 32.09
CA PHE A 211 -7.18 -5.15 32.29
C PHE A 211 -5.72 -4.94 32.72
N ASP A 212 -4.77 -5.67 32.12
CA ASP A 212 -3.37 -5.20 32.16
C ASP A 212 -3.23 -3.98 31.23
N GLU A 213 -3.26 -2.78 31.82
CA GLU A 213 -2.93 -1.53 31.14
C GLU A 213 -1.56 -1.67 30.46
N PRO A 214 -1.36 -1.15 29.22
CA PRO A 214 -0.11 -1.37 28.48
C PRO A 214 1.16 -0.90 29.21
N HIS A 215 1.00 0.02 30.17
CA HIS A 215 2.08 0.66 30.93
C HIS A 215 2.15 0.23 32.40
N HIS A 216 1.39 -0.80 32.80
CA HIS A 216 1.45 -1.32 34.16
C HIS A 216 1.27 -2.85 34.17
N CYS A 217 1.95 -3.53 35.08
CA CYS A 217 1.66 -4.93 35.37
C CYS A 217 1.55 -5.12 36.87
N ARG A 218 0.57 -5.93 37.29
CA ARG A 218 0.22 -6.13 38.70
C ARG A 218 1.40 -6.60 39.57
N HIS A 219 2.35 -7.34 38.99
CA HIS A 219 3.53 -7.86 39.70
C HIS A 219 4.66 -6.83 39.83
N TRP A 220 4.53 -5.64 39.25
CA TRP A 220 5.54 -4.59 39.32
C TRP A 220 5.61 -3.97 40.71
N SER A 221 6.83 -3.91 41.26
CA SER A 221 7.08 -3.04 42.41
C SER A 221 7.00 -1.57 41.98
N SER A 222 6.68 -0.66 42.91
CA SER A 222 6.69 0.79 42.65
C SER A 222 8.02 1.28 42.07
N ARG A 223 9.14 0.68 42.49
CA ARG A 223 10.48 0.97 41.97
C ARG A 223 10.60 0.68 40.47
N VAL A 224 10.06 -0.44 40.02
CA VAL A 224 10.05 -0.87 38.60
C VAL A 224 9.09 0.00 37.81
N SER A 225 7.87 0.20 38.30
CA SER A 225 6.84 1.02 37.65
C SER A 225 7.33 2.46 37.40
N ASN A 226 8.08 3.05 38.34
CA ASN A 226 8.64 4.39 38.20
C ASN A 226 9.71 4.53 37.10
N GLN A 227 10.21 3.42 36.54
CA GLN A 227 11.19 3.45 35.44
C GLN A 227 10.55 3.51 34.05
N MET A 228 9.23 3.33 33.94
CA MET A 228 8.53 3.29 32.65
C MET A 228 8.78 4.54 31.78
N PRO A 229 8.72 5.79 32.31
CA PRO A 229 9.02 6.98 31.52
C PRO A 229 10.50 7.07 31.08
N GLN A 230 11.41 6.41 31.79
CA GLN A 230 12.81 6.35 31.39
C GLN A 230 13.04 5.33 30.27
N LEU A 231 12.37 4.17 30.35
CA LEU A 231 12.38 3.18 29.27
C LEU A 231 11.80 3.76 27.98
N GLN A 232 10.64 4.43 28.08
CA GLN A 232 9.98 5.09 26.96
C GLN A 232 10.91 6.07 26.24
N ARG A 233 11.64 6.92 26.97
CA ARG A 233 12.63 7.84 26.36
C ARG A 233 13.79 7.13 25.66
N LEU A 234 14.24 5.99 26.17
CA LEU A 234 15.30 5.20 25.52
C LEU A 234 14.79 4.55 24.23
N ILE A 235 13.57 4.00 24.24
CA ILE A 235 12.90 3.44 23.07
C ILE A 235 12.65 4.53 22.02
N GLU A 236 12.08 5.68 22.42
CA GLU A 236 11.86 6.83 21.53
C GLU A 236 13.18 7.30 20.91
N SER A 237 14.25 7.42 21.71
CA SER A 237 15.56 7.82 21.19
C SER A 237 16.14 6.81 20.19
N ALA A 238 15.94 5.50 20.42
CA ALA A 238 16.39 4.46 19.49
C ALA A 238 15.59 4.52 18.18
N LEU A 239 14.27 4.68 18.27
CA LEU A 239 13.39 4.76 17.11
C LEU A 239 13.58 6.05 16.30
N ILE A 240 13.94 7.17 16.94
CA ILE A 240 14.32 8.39 16.23
C ILE A 240 15.61 8.17 15.42
N ALA A 241 16.58 7.43 15.95
CA ALA A 241 17.79 7.09 15.18
C ALA A 241 17.44 6.20 13.97
N VAL A 242 16.55 5.24 14.13
CA VAL A 242 16.04 4.44 12.98
C VAL A 242 15.33 5.32 11.96
N PHE A 243 14.54 6.30 12.41
CA PHE A 243 13.85 7.22 11.51
C PHE A 243 14.81 8.15 10.75
N GLU A 244 15.93 8.52 11.37
CA GLU A 244 16.99 9.30 10.74
C GLU A 244 17.69 8.52 9.60
N ASP A 245 17.87 7.21 9.79
CA ASP A 245 18.50 6.34 8.79
C ASP A 245 17.52 5.89 7.69
N ALA A 246 16.31 5.48 8.06
CA ALA A 246 15.30 4.91 7.17
C ALA A 246 13.89 5.40 7.55
N PRO A 247 13.51 6.62 7.15
CA PRO A 247 12.21 7.18 7.51
C PRO A 247 11.07 6.39 6.87
N SER A 248 9.97 6.21 7.60
CA SER A 248 8.73 5.65 7.08
C SER A 248 7.51 6.31 7.71
N THR A 249 6.40 6.36 6.98
CA THR A 249 5.14 6.97 7.43
C THR A 249 4.56 6.25 8.67
N SER A 250 4.75 4.93 8.74
CA SER A 250 4.33 4.10 9.89
C SER A 250 5.18 4.38 11.13
N LEU A 251 6.52 4.39 11.00
CA LEU A 251 7.42 4.74 12.11
C LEU A 251 7.17 6.17 12.62
N TYR A 252 6.96 7.13 11.72
CA TYR A 252 6.59 8.49 12.08
C TYR A 252 5.31 8.52 12.94
N THR A 253 4.26 7.80 12.52
CA THR A 253 2.99 7.75 13.24
C THR A 253 3.15 7.05 14.60
N ALA A 254 3.92 5.97 14.65
CA ALA A 254 4.23 5.25 15.88
C ALA A 254 4.96 6.14 16.89
N LEU A 255 5.99 6.88 16.45
CA LEU A 255 6.73 7.83 17.29
C LEU A 255 5.83 8.92 17.87
N LEU A 256 4.90 9.47 17.08
CA LEU A 256 3.95 10.45 17.59
C LEU A 256 2.98 9.86 18.62
N SER A 257 2.50 8.62 18.38
CA SER A 257 1.55 7.94 19.28
C SER A 257 2.16 7.54 20.61
N MET A 258 3.47 7.25 20.64
CA MET A 258 4.16 6.84 21.87
C MET A 258 4.82 8.01 22.60
N SER A 259 4.95 9.18 21.99
CA SER A 259 5.61 10.31 22.64
C SER A 259 4.74 10.91 23.74
N THR A 260 5.35 11.28 24.86
CA THR A 260 4.69 12.08 25.91
C THR A 260 4.49 13.55 25.51
N ASP A 261 5.31 14.04 24.58
CA ASP A 261 5.25 15.40 24.04
C ASP A 261 5.18 15.34 22.51
N THR A 262 4.00 14.99 22.01
CA THR A 262 3.74 14.78 20.58
C THR A 262 4.16 15.98 19.73
N ALA A 263 3.98 17.21 20.23
CA ALA A 263 4.30 18.43 19.47
C ALA A 263 5.81 18.61 19.28
N SER A 264 6.60 18.42 20.36
CA SER A 264 8.07 18.50 20.29
C SER A 264 8.66 17.37 19.45
N THR A 265 8.14 16.14 19.61
CA THR A 265 8.56 14.99 18.78
C THR A 265 8.21 15.23 17.31
N GLU A 266 7.02 15.75 17.00
CA GLU A 266 6.63 16.13 15.64
C GLU A 266 7.60 17.14 15.03
N GLU A 267 7.89 18.24 15.74
CA GLU A 267 8.81 19.27 15.27
C GLU A 267 10.20 18.70 14.97
N ARG A 268 10.72 17.85 15.87
CA ARG A 268 12.01 17.18 15.70
C ARG A 268 12.02 16.24 14.49
N LEU A 269 10.99 15.42 14.31
CA LEU A 269 10.90 14.48 13.18
C LEU A 269 10.78 15.20 11.85
N LEU A 270 9.99 16.29 11.78
CA LEU A 270 9.88 17.10 10.57
C LEU A 270 11.18 17.82 10.24
N ALA A 271 11.95 18.25 11.25
CA ALA A 271 13.27 18.84 11.06
C ALA A 271 14.29 17.82 10.51
N LEU A 272 14.33 16.61 11.06
CA LEU A 272 15.16 15.51 10.54
C LEU A 272 14.77 15.18 9.10
N LEU A 273 13.48 14.96 8.86
CA LEU A 273 12.96 14.65 7.53
C LEU A 273 13.32 15.74 6.52
N LYS A 274 13.26 17.02 6.92
CA LYS A 274 13.66 18.13 6.04
C LYS A 274 15.13 18.06 5.63
N SER A 275 16.02 17.59 6.52
CA SER A 275 17.44 17.43 6.19
C SER A 275 17.73 16.24 5.27
N ILE A 276 16.95 15.16 5.37
CA ILE A 276 17.20 13.92 4.63
C ILE A 276 16.28 13.70 3.42
N ALA A 277 15.23 14.51 3.25
CA ALA A 277 14.19 14.35 2.22
C ALA A 277 14.71 14.21 0.78
N THR A 278 15.94 14.64 0.50
CA THR A 278 16.52 14.69 -0.86
C THR A 278 17.68 13.71 -1.04
N VAL A 279 17.97 12.86 -0.04
CA VAL A 279 19.11 11.92 -0.07
C VAL A 279 18.91 10.82 -1.11
N CYS A 280 17.70 10.27 -1.20
CA CYS A 280 17.33 9.26 -2.19
C CYS A 280 15.84 9.33 -2.53
N SER A 281 15.43 8.59 -3.57
CA SER A 281 14.05 8.52 -4.05
C SER A 281 13.08 7.94 -3.02
N ASP A 282 13.49 6.94 -2.22
CA ASP A 282 12.63 6.35 -1.17
C ASP A 282 12.33 7.35 -0.05
N THR A 283 13.36 8.02 0.47
CA THR A 283 13.21 9.05 1.49
C THR A 283 12.38 10.24 0.97
N TYR A 284 12.55 10.59 -0.31
CA TYR A 284 11.77 11.64 -0.96
C TYR A 284 10.28 11.30 -1.02
N ALA A 285 9.92 10.09 -1.43
CA ALA A 285 8.53 9.63 -1.47
C ALA A 285 7.88 9.66 -0.07
N VAL A 286 8.59 9.13 0.95
CA VAL A 286 8.12 9.18 2.35
C VAL A 286 7.96 10.62 2.84
N ALA A 287 8.88 11.52 2.47
CA ALA A 287 8.79 12.91 2.85
C ALA A 287 7.52 13.59 2.30
N LEU A 288 7.15 13.29 1.05
CA LEU A 288 5.90 13.78 0.47
C LEU A 288 4.67 13.25 1.21
N GLU A 289 4.64 11.96 1.55
CA GLU A 289 3.52 11.38 2.31
C GLU A 289 3.37 12.02 3.69
N ILE A 290 4.47 12.13 4.45
CA ILE A 290 4.44 12.72 5.80
C ILE A 290 4.04 14.20 5.72
N TYR A 291 4.60 14.97 4.77
CA TYR A 291 4.21 16.38 4.59
C TYR A 291 2.77 16.54 4.11
N ALA A 292 2.26 15.64 3.28
CA ALA A 292 0.85 15.60 2.89
C ALA A 292 -0.05 15.35 4.10
N LYS A 293 0.28 14.34 4.92
CA LYS A 293 -0.44 14.01 6.16
C LYS A 293 -0.45 15.19 7.13
N GLN A 294 0.67 15.89 7.28
CA GLN A 294 0.80 17.08 8.14
C GLN A 294 0.36 18.39 7.47
N ARG A 295 -0.15 18.33 6.23
CA ARG A 295 -0.62 19.49 5.46
C ARG A 295 0.43 20.60 5.34
N LYS A 296 1.71 20.25 5.24
CA LYS A 296 2.85 21.18 5.10
C LYS A 296 3.05 21.55 3.61
N THR A 297 2.09 22.26 3.04
CA THR A 297 2.04 22.50 1.58
C THR A 297 3.24 23.27 1.03
N ASP A 298 3.81 24.18 1.79
CA ASP A 298 5.01 24.92 1.36
C ASP A 298 6.22 24.00 1.19
N LEU A 299 6.37 23.00 2.08
CA LEU A 299 7.45 22.02 1.97
C LEU A 299 7.24 21.07 0.79
N ILE A 300 5.98 20.65 0.55
CA ILE A 300 5.61 19.85 -0.63
C ILE A 300 5.98 20.60 -1.92
N LEU A 301 5.59 21.87 -2.05
CA LEU A 301 5.90 22.67 -3.24
C LEU A 301 7.40 22.82 -3.44
N ASN A 302 8.13 23.17 -2.38
CA ASN A 302 9.58 23.30 -2.44
C ASN A 302 10.24 22.00 -2.91
N LEU A 303 9.82 20.84 -2.41
CA LEU A 303 10.33 19.54 -2.84
C LEU A 303 10.00 19.27 -4.32
N LEU A 304 8.74 19.42 -4.74
CA LEU A 304 8.33 19.17 -6.11
C LEU A 304 9.02 20.10 -7.13
N ASP A 305 9.27 21.35 -6.75
CA ASP A 305 9.89 22.33 -7.65
C ASP A 305 11.40 22.12 -7.77
N SER A 306 12.07 21.56 -6.76
CA SER A 306 13.53 21.39 -6.76
C SER A 306 14.01 19.96 -7.04
N HIS A 307 13.23 18.94 -6.66
CA HIS A 307 13.66 17.54 -6.65
C HIS A 307 12.62 16.56 -7.23
N SER A 308 11.70 17.03 -8.08
CA SER A 308 10.73 16.15 -8.76
C SER A 308 11.38 15.02 -9.59
N HIS A 309 12.63 15.18 -10.01
CA HIS A 309 13.40 14.13 -10.70
C HIS A 309 13.68 12.88 -9.83
N LEU A 310 13.52 12.97 -8.51
CA LEU A 310 13.66 11.82 -7.60
C LEU A 310 12.38 10.94 -7.55
N LEU A 311 11.27 11.41 -8.12
CA LEU A 311 10.05 10.62 -8.19
C LEU A 311 10.18 9.53 -9.25
N ARG A 312 9.91 8.29 -8.86
CA ARG A 312 9.75 7.17 -9.78
C ARG A 312 8.28 6.91 -10.03
N SER A 313 8.00 6.12 -11.06
CA SER A 313 6.62 5.72 -11.40
C SER A 313 5.91 4.98 -10.25
N ARG A 314 6.66 4.24 -9.42
CA ARG A 314 6.12 3.54 -8.23
C ARG A 314 5.69 4.48 -7.11
N ASP A 315 6.27 5.68 -7.04
CA ASP A 315 6.02 6.66 -5.99
C ASP A 315 4.73 7.47 -6.24
N ALA A 316 3.87 7.01 -7.16
CA ALA A 316 2.63 7.68 -7.56
C ALA A 316 1.69 7.93 -6.36
N HIS A 317 1.57 7.00 -5.42
CA HIS A 317 0.74 7.16 -4.24
C HIS A 317 1.19 8.35 -3.35
N ALA A 318 2.50 8.49 -3.16
CA ALA A 318 3.08 9.61 -2.41
C ALA A 318 2.77 10.95 -3.11
N LEU A 319 2.91 10.98 -4.44
CA LEU A 319 2.58 12.17 -5.24
C LEU A 319 1.08 12.48 -5.21
N GLN A 320 0.21 11.48 -5.28
CA GLN A 320 -1.25 11.64 -5.19
C GLN A 320 -1.65 12.25 -3.84
N SER A 321 -1.08 11.75 -2.74
CA SER A 321 -1.27 12.30 -1.40
C SER A 321 -0.85 13.78 -1.33
N ALA A 322 0.30 14.12 -1.93
CA ALA A 322 0.76 15.49 -2.04
C ALA A 322 -0.20 16.38 -2.87
N VAL A 323 -0.68 15.90 -4.01
CA VAL A 323 -1.64 16.62 -4.88
C VAL A 323 -2.95 16.90 -4.13
N LEU A 324 -3.48 15.94 -3.38
CA LEU A 324 -4.66 16.13 -2.54
C LEU A 324 -4.41 17.22 -1.49
N ALA A 325 -3.28 17.17 -0.77
CA ALA A 325 -2.92 18.18 0.23
C ALA A 325 -2.81 19.59 -0.37
N LEU A 326 -2.18 19.73 -1.56
CA LEU A 326 -2.06 21.00 -2.27
C LEU A 326 -3.42 21.58 -2.69
N SER A 327 -4.36 20.71 -3.09
CA SER A 327 -5.68 21.12 -3.55
C SER A 327 -6.51 21.82 -2.46
N HIS A 328 -6.31 21.46 -1.20
CA HIS A 328 -7.07 22.01 -0.08
C HIS A 328 -6.58 23.40 0.39
N ARG A 329 -5.34 23.80 0.06
CA ARG A 329 -4.67 25.01 0.62
C ARG A 329 -4.46 26.13 -0.41
N GLY A 330 -5.23 26.14 -1.49
CA GLY A 330 -5.18 27.23 -2.48
C GLY A 330 -4.17 27.02 -3.61
N HIS A 331 -3.41 25.91 -3.62
CA HIS A 331 -2.52 25.54 -4.71
C HIS A 331 -3.20 24.64 -5.75
N VAL A 332 -4.51 24.85 -5.97
CA VAL A 332 -5.35 24.05 -6.86
C VAL A 332 -4.78 23.99 -8.28
N GLN A 333 -4.25 25.12 -8.79
CA GLN A 333 -3.68 25.16 -10.13
C GLN A 333 -2.48 24.21 -10.29
N ARG A 334 -1.57 24.19 -9.30
CA ARG A 334 -0.40 23.31 -9.31
C ARG A 334 -0.84 21.84 -9.19
N ALA A 335 -1.77 21.55 -8.29
CA ALA A 335 -2.37 20.22 -8.14
C ALA A 335 -2.99 19.73 -9.46
N THR A 336 -3.75 20.58 -10.16
CA THR A 336 -4.35 20.22 -11.46
C THR A 336 -3.33 20.03 -12.58
N GLN A 337 -2.22 20.78 -12.57
CA GLN A 337 -1.15 20.62 -13.56
C GLN A 337 -0.45 19.28 -13.40
N ILE A 338 -0.16 18.86 -12.16
CA ILE A 338 0.45 17.56 -11.87
C ILE A 338 -0.52 16.43 -12.28
N LEU A 339 -1.79 16.52 -11.88
CA LEU A 339 -2.82 15.56 -12.28
C LEU A 339 -2.90 15.41 -13.81
N GLU A 340 -2.92 16.54 -14.54
CA GLU A 340 -2.97 16.55 -15.99
C GLU A 340 -1.73 15.87 -16.59
N ALA A 341 -0.54 16.23 -16.11
CA ALA A 341 0.72 15.68 -16.57
C ALA A 341 0.79 14.16 -16.37
N GLU A 342 0.45 13.67 -15.17
CA GLU A 342 0.50 12.26 -14.80
C GLU A 342 -0.49 11.39 -15.59
N LEU A 343 -1.71 11.90 -15.83
CA LEU A 343 -2.70 11.21 -16.65
C LEU A 343 -2.24 11.09 -18.11
N LEU A 344 -1.67 12.17 -18.66
CA LEU A 344 -1.14 12.17 -20.03
C LEU A 344 0.12 11.30 -20.15
N GLU A 345 1.02 11.35 -19.18
CA GLU A 345 2.21 10.50 -19.12
C GLU A 345 1.81 9.03 -19.09
N THR A 346 0.90 8.64 -18.20
CA THR A 346 0.44 7.24 -18.10
C THR A 346 -0.27 6.79 -19.39
N SER A 347 -1.08 7.67 -20.00
CA SER A 347 -1.71 7.39 -21.30
C SER A 347 -0.69 7.21 -22.42
N ASN A 348 0.35 8.04 -22.43
CA ASN A 348 1.45 7.94 -23.39
C ASN A 348 2.27 6.68 -23.14
N ALA A 349 2.47 6.24 -21.89
CA ALA A 349 3.15 4.99 -21.57
C ALA A 349 2.38 3.76 -22.11
N VAL A 350 1.05 3.76 -22.01
CA VAL A 350 0.20 2.74 -22.68
C VAL A 350 0.43 2.78 -24.19
N ARG A 351 0.39 3.96 -24.80
CA ARG A 351 0.62 4.11 -26.24
C ARG A 351 2.01 3.62 -26.68
N GLN A 352 3.07 3.98 -25.95
CA GLN A 352 4.43 3.52 -26.26
C GLN A 352 4.54 1.99 -26.15
N SER A 353 3.89 1.41 -25.14
CA SER A 353 3.84 -0.05 -24.99
C SER A 353 3.06 -0.72 -26.13
N LEU A 354 2.00 -0.08 -26.63
CA LEU A 354 1.25 -0.55 -27.80
C LEU A 354 2.08 -0.50 -29.08
N LEU A 355 2.90 0.53 -29.28
CA LEU A 355 3.74 0.65 -30.48
C LEU A 355 4.75 -0.49 -30.65
N LEU A 356 5.10 -1.19 -29.56
CA LEU A 356 5.92 -2.41 -29.62
C LEU A 356 5.22 -3.56 -30.37
N SER A 357 3.89 -3.62 -30.29
CA SER A 357 3.06 -4.62 -30.99
C SER A 357 2.41 -4.07 -32.25
N TYR A 358 2.18 -2.75 -32.31
CA TYR A 358 1.48 -2.04 -33.39
C TYR A 358 2.32 -0.88 -33.94
N SER A 359 3.47 -1.18 -34.52
CA SER A 359 4.45 -0.18 -34.98
C SER A 359 3.92 0.79 -36.05
N GLN A 360 2.91 0.38 -36.84
CA GLN A 360 2.30 1.19 -37.90
C GLN A 360 1.07 1.99 -37.42
N LEU A 361 0.78 2.01 -36.11
CA LEU A 361 -0.37 2.72 -35.53
C LEU A 361 -0.35 4.23 -35.85
N ASP A 362 0.83 4.82 -35.95
CA ASP A 362 1.02 6.25 -36.17
C ASP A 362 1.06 6.66 -37.64
N ASP A 363 1.04 5.71 -38.57
CA ASP A 363 1.09 5.99 -39.99
C ASP A 363 -0.14 6.80 -40.43
N GLU A 364 0.10 7.84 -41.25
CA GLU A 364 -0.96 8.75 -41.71
C GLU A 364 -2.11 7.99 -42.39
N HIS A 365 -1.77 6.96 -43.17
CA HIS A 365 -2.75 6.07 -43.79
C HIS A 365 -3.66 5.40 -42.75
N ASN A 366 -3.08 4.77 -41.73
CA ASN A 366 -3.84 4.06 -40.70
C ASN A 366 -4.65 5.04 -39.81
N ARG A 367 -4.14 6.26 -39.58
CA ARG A 367 -4.86 7.34 -38.86
C ARG A 367 -6.06 7.86 -39.65
N THR A 368 -5.94 8.01 -40.96
CA THR A 368 -7.06 8.41 -41.83
C THR A 368 -8.10 7.31 -41.95
N GLU A 369 -7.66 6.06 -42.03
CA GLU A 369 -8.54 4.90 -42.14
C GLU A 369 -9.40 4.73 -40.88
N ILE A 370 -8.80 4.76 -39.68
CA ILE A 370 -9.57 4.68 -38.43
C ILE A 370 -10.55 5.85 -38.29
N SER A 371 -10.18 7.05 -38.75
CA SER A 371 -11.07 8.22 -38.80
C SER A 371 -12.27 8.00 -39.72
N SER A 372 -12.13 7.19 -40.76
CA SER A 372 -13.22 6.80 -41.65
C SER A 372 -14.10 5.69 -41.03
N ILE A 373 -13.49 4.69 -40.38
CA ILE A 373 -14.18 3.61 -39.66
C ILE A 373 -15.07 4.18 -38.54
N ILE A 374 -14.59 5.17 -37.79
CA ILE A 374 -15.35 5.83 -36.72
C ILE A 374 -16.67 6.42 -37.22
N LYS A 375 -16.77 6.83 -38.49
CA LYS A 375 -17.99 7.41 -39.09
C LYS A 375 -19.02 6.34 -39.49
N LEU A 376 -18.62 5.07 -39.59
CA LEU A 376 -19.53 3.96 -39.91
C LEU A 376 -20.43 3.65 -38.72
N ARG A 377 -21.63 3.14 -38.99
CA ARG A 377 -22.56 2.70 -37.95
C ARG A 377 -21.99 1.49 -37.21
N SER A 378 -22.03 1.52 -35.88
CA SER A 378 -21.68 0.37 -35.04
C SER A 378 -22.55 -0.85 -35.39
N GLY A 379 -21.93 -2.02 -35.59
CA GLY A 379 -22.61 -3.28 -35.91
C GLY A 379 -22.94 -3.52 -37.38
N ALA A 380 -22.52 -2.65 -38.31
CA ALA A 380 -22.56 -2.97 -39.74
C ALA A 380 -21.51 -4.05 -40.07
N GLY A 381 -21.86 -5.06 -40.89
CA GLY A 381 -20.94 -6.13 -41.29
C GLY A 381 -19.63 -5.58 -41.88
N ASP A 382 -19.74 -4.67 -42.85
CA ASP A 382 -18.61 -3.99 -43.49
C ASP A 382 -17.69 -3.24 -42.50
N ARG A 383 -18.20 -2.83 -41.32
CA ARG A 383 -17.38 -2.17 -40.29
C ARG A 383 -16.46 -3.17 -39.61
N ARG A 384 -16.95 -4.37 -39.31
CA ARG A 384 -16.18 -5.42 -38.63
C ARG A 384 -15.00 -5.84 -39.51
N ASP A 385 -15.24 -6.14 -40.78
CA ASP A 385 -14.20 -6.55 -41.72
C ASP A 385 -13.11 -5.48 -41.89
N ARG A 386 -13.52 -4.20 -41.92
CA ARG A 386 -12.58 -3.06 -41.97
C ARG A 386 -11.79 -2.87 -40.68
N VAL A 387 -12.40 -3.14 -39.53
CA VAL A 387 -11.70 -3.12 -38.23
C VAL A 387 -10.65 -4.22 -38.19
N GLU A 388 -11.02 -5.46 -38.52
CA GLU A 388 -10.08 -6.60 -38.57
C GLU A 388 -8.92 -6.30 -39.53
N THR A 389 -9.22 -5.84 -40.75
CA THR A 389 -8.21 -5.43 -41.74
C THR A 389 -7.32 -4.29 -41.25
N TRP A 390 -7.90 -3.30 -40.57
CA TRP A 390 -7.14 -2.18 -40.01
C TRP A 390 -6.19 -2.65 -38.90
N VAL A 391 -6.64 -3.54 -38.00
CA VAL A 391 -5.80 -4.14 -36.96
C VAL A 391 -4.67 -4.95 -37.59
N ASP A 392 -4.94 -5.72 -38.64
CA ASP A 392 -3.90 -6.45 -39.38
C ASP A 392 -2.85 -5.51 -39.96
N ASN A 393 -3.27 -4.40 -40.56
CA ASN A 393 -2.37 -3.41 -41.17
C ASN A 393 -1.48 -2.71 -40.13
N ILE A 394 -1.97 -2.46 -38.92
CA ILE A 394 -1.16 -1.80 -37.88
C ILE A 394 -0.25 -2.78 -37.12
N THR A 395 -0.52 -4.09 -37.22
CA THR A 395 0.22 -5.12 -36.48
C THR A 395 1.65 -5.20 -36.97
N THR A 396 2.59 -5.27 -36.02
CA THR A 396 4.02 -5.30 -36.34
C THR A 396 4.39 -6.62 -37.04
N PRO A 397 4.93 -6.57 -38.27
CA PRO A 397 5.38 -7.77 -38.97
C PRO A 397 6.45 -8.50 -38.17
N GLY A 398 6.29 -9.81 -37.96
CA GLY A 398 7.27 -10.60 -37.22
C GLY A 398 7.23 -10.42 -35.69
N ALA A 399 6.18 -9.81 -35.13
CA ALA A 399 5.98 -9.76 -33.68
C ALA A 399 5.78 -11.14 -33.01
N GLU A 400 5.78 -12.23 -33.79
CA GLU A 400 5.83 -13.63 -33.36
C GLU A 400 7.27 -14.18 -33.29
N THR A 401 8.31 -13.33 -33.29
CA THR A 401 9.68 -13.80 -33.07
C THR A 401 9.81 -14.53 -31.73
N PRO A 402 10.46 -15.71 -31.68
CA PRO A 402 10.61 -16.49 -30.45
C PRO A 402 11.28 -15.68 -29.36
N ASN A 403 10.91 -15.94 -28.09
CA ASN A 403 11.49 -15.31 -26.90
C ASN A 403 13.03 -15.22 -27.05
N PRO A 404 13.64 -14.01 -26.97
CA PRO A 404 15.07 -13.83 -27.23
C PRO A 404 15.96 -14.62 -26.27
N LEU A 405 15.47 -14.91 -25.06
CA LEU A 405 16.14 -15.79 -24.10
C LEU A 405 16.11 -17.25 -24.56
N LEU A 406 14.96 -17.71 -25.08
CA LEU A 406 14.81 -19.03 -25.70
C LEU A 406 15.69 -19.16 -26.96
N PHE A 407 15.74 -18.10 -27.77
CA PHE A 407 16.61 -18.03 -28.94
C PHE A 407 18.10 -18.07 -28.56
N ALA A 408 18.50 -17.32 -27.52
CA ALA A 408 19.87 -17.35 -27.00
C ALA A 408 20.22 -18.72 -26.39
N ALA A 409 19.32 -19.34 -25.63
CA ALA A 409 19.51 -20.69 -25.09
C ALA A 409 19.69 -21.73 -26.20
N MET A 410 18.88 -21.65 -27.25
CA MET A 410 18.97 -22.52 -28.43
C MET A 410 20.31 -22.32 -29.19
N MET A 411 20.74 -21.07 -29.37
CA MET A 411 22.03 -20.72 -29.99
C MET A 411 23.23 -21.20 -29.15
N MET A 412 23.09 -21.22 -27.82
CA MET A 412 24.10 -21.71 -26.88
C MET A 412 24.06 -23.24 -26.68
N GLY A 413 23.17 -23.95 -27.39
CA GLY A 413 23.01 -25.40 -27.28
C GLY A 413 22.46 -25.87 -25.93
N MET A 414 21.86 -24.96 -25.14
CA MET A 414 21.20 -25.33 -23.90
C MET A 414 19.80 -25.87 -24.21
N PRO A 415 19.42 -27.05 -23.68
CA PRO A 415 18.06 -27.54 -23.85
C PRO A 415 17.08 -26.52 -23.26
N PRO A 416 15.91 -26.31 -23.88
CA PRO A 416 14.89 -25.44 -23.32
C PRO A 416 14.57 -25.92 -21.91
N MET A 417 14.71 -25.04 -20.93
CA MET A 417 14.37 -25.36 -19.54
C MET A 417 12.89 -25.78 -19.50
N PRO A 418 12.52 -26.84 -18.75
CA PRO A 418 11.12 -27.22 -18.58
C PRO A 418 10.32 -26.01 -18.08
N GLY A 419 9.31 -25.57 -18.84
CA GLY A 419 8.56 -24.34 -18.57
C GLY A 419 9.06 -23.08 -19.29
N MET A 420 9.87 -23.22 -20.35
CA MET A 420 10.16 -22.16 -21.33
C MET A 420 9.62 -22.56 -22.71
N SER A 421 8.32 -22.47 -22.88
CA SER A 421 7.63 -22.39 -24.16
C SER A 421 7.93 -21.07 -24.88
N GLN A 422 7.63 -21.01 -26.18
CA GLN A 422 7.86 -19.84 -27.01
C GLN A 422 7.08 -18.60 -26.53
N ASP A 423 6.02 -18.81 -25.75
CA ASP A 423 5.12 -17.79 -25.20
C ASP A 423 5.37 -17.47 -23.73
N ASP A 424 6.30 -18.18 -23.06
CA ASP A 424 6.60 -17.92 -21.67
C ASP A 424 7.32 -16.58 -21.53
N ASP A 425 6.74 -15.70 -20.70
CA ASP A 425 7.28 -14.38 -20.46
C ASP A 425 8.64 -14.51 -19.74
N PRO A 426 9.74 -14.00 -20.33
CA PRO A 426 11.06 -14.08 -19.73
C PRO A 426 11.13 -13.38 -18.36
N TYR A 427 10.17 -12.51 -18.02
CA TYR A 427 10.08 -11.78 -16.75
C TYR A 427 9.15 -12.41 -15.73
N THR A 428 8.59 -13.60 -16.00
CA THR A 428 7.75 -14.32 -15.02
C THR A 428 8.45 -14.54 -13.68
N TYR A 429 9.79 -14.57 -13.67
CA TYR A 429 10.55 -14.69 -12.43
C TYR A 429 10.40 -13.49 -11.49
N LEU A 430 10.06 -12.30 -12.03
CA LEU A 430 9.77 -11.13 -11.21
C LEU A 430 8.49 -11.32 -10.37
N ASP A 431 7.61 -12.24 -10.76
CA ASP A 431 6.34 -12.50 -10.06
C ASP A 431 6.44 -13.63 -9.01
N PHE A 432 7.59 -14.31 -8.86
CA PHE A 432 7.71 -15.41 -7.90
C PHE A 432 7.53 -14.95 -6.45
N ASP A 433 7.99 -13.73 -6.14
CA ASP A 433 7.79 -13.09 -4.85
C ASP A 433 7.27 -11.66 -5.04
N PRO A 434 5.96 -11.45 -5.19
CA PRO A 434 5.38 -10.14 -5.43
C PRO A 434 5.61 -9.14 -4.29
N LEU A 435 6.10 -9.59 -3.13
CA LEU A 435 6.39 -8.75 -1.97
C LEU A 435 7.87 -8.37 -1.86
N ASP A 436 8.73 -8.88 -2.74
CA ASP A 436 10.15 -8.52 -2.77
C ASP A 436 10.33 -7.08 -3.25
N PRO A 437 10.77 -6.14 -2.37
CA PRO A 437 10.96 -4.74 -2.73
C PRO A 437 12.13 -4.50 -3.70
N ASP A 438 13.11 -5.40 -3.75
CA ASP A 438 14.29 -5.26 -4.61
C ASP A 438 13.94 -5.51 -6.09
N LEU A 439 12.91 -6.33 -6.33
CA LEU A 439 12.39 -6.63 -7.66
C LEU A 439 11.35 -5.59 -8.13
N GLU A 440 10.88 -4.71 -7.25
CA GLU A 440 9.78 -3.79 -7.56
C GLU A 440 10.15 -2.77 -8.65
N ASP A 441 11.40 -2.27 -8.64
CA ASP A 441 11.86 -1.37 -9.70
C ASP A 441 11.90 -2.07 -11.06
N LEU A 442 12.32 -3.34 -11.08
CA LEU A 442 12.30 -4.15 -12.30
C LEU A 442 10.87 -4.44 -12.76
N ARG A 443 9.95 -4.74 -11.85
CA ARG A 443 8.53 -4.89 -12.19
C ARG A 443 7.97 -3.61 -12.79
N CYS A 444 8.24 -2.46 -12.18
CA CYS A 444 7.81 -1.17 -12.69
C CYS A 444 8.41 -0.85 -14.07
N GLU A 445 9.66 -1.25 -14.33
CA GLU A 445 10.32 -1.05 -15.61
C GLU A 445 9.76 -1.96 -16.72
N PHE A 446 9.61 -3.26 -16.45
CA PHE A 446 9.21 -4.25 -17.46
C PHE A 446 7.70 -4.46 -17.59
N ARG A 447 6.97 -4.30 -16.49
CA ARG A 447 5.51 -4.49 -16.40
C ARG A 447 4.88 -3.41 -15.51
N PRO A 448 4.93 -2.14 -15.94
CA PRO A 448 4.30 -1.07 -15.19
C PRO A 448 2.80 -1.35 -14.98
N GLY A 449 2.30 -1.11 -13.77
CA GLY A 449 0.88 -1.20 -13.43
C GLY A 449 0.04 -0.09 -14.07
N LEU A 450 0.03 -0.02 -15.41
CA LEU A 450 -0.53 1.09 -16.20
C LEU A 450 -2.01 1.33 -15.89
N LYS A 451 -2.79 0.26 -15.76
CA LYS A 451 -4.20 0.33 -15.40
C LYS A 451 -4.40 0.98 -14.03
N GLN A 452 -3.80 0.39 -12.99
CA GLN A 452 -3.92 0.87 -11.61
C GLN A 452 -3.42 2.31 -11.46
N ARG A 453 -2.29 2.67 -12.08
CA ARG A 453 -1.76 4.03 -12.09
C ARG A 453 -2.74 5.00 -12.76
N PHE A 454 -3.28 4.66 -13.92
CA PHE A 454 -4.21 5.55 -14.62
C PHE A 454 -5.54 5.71 -13.87
N GLU A 455 -6.14 4.61 -13.41
CA GLU A 455 -7.40 4.61 -12.66
C GLU A 455 -7.28 5.38 -11.34
N SER A 456 -6.21 5.16 -10.57
CA SER A 456 -5.97 5.92 -9.33
C SER A 456 -5.86 7.42 -9.59
N TRP A 457 -5.17 7.86 -10.65
CA TRP A 457 -5.14 9.28 -11.02
C TRP A 457 -6.51 9.81 -11.47
N VAL A 458 -7.34 9.00 -12.14
CA VAL A 458 -8.72 9.36 -12.46
C VAL A 458 -9.53 9.57 -11.17
N ASP A 459 -9.37 8.73 -10.16
CA ASP A 459 -10.06 8.84 -8.87
C ASP A 459 -9.65 10.11 -8.11
N ILE A 460 -8.36 10.47 -8.13
CA ILE A 460 -7.89 11.76 -7.63
C ILE A 460 -8.56 12.90 -8.41
N GLY A 461 -8.63 12.80 -9.74
CA GLY A 461 -9.30 13.78 -10.59
C GLY A 461 -10.82 13.90 -10.34
N VAL A 462 -11.49 12.85 -9.87
CA VAL A 462 -12.90 12.93 -9.45
C VAL A 462 -13.03 13.63 -8.10
N THR A 463 -12.05 13.43 -7.21
CA THR A 463 -12.03 13.99 -5.86
C THR A 463 -11.72 15.50 -5.85
N LEU A 464 -10.88 15.96 -6.77
CA LEU A 464 -10.53 17.38 -6.87
C LEU A 464 -11.71 18.23 -7.37
N ARG A 465 -11.95 19.37 -6.70
CA ARG A 465 -13.00 20.35 -7.06
C ARG A 465 -12.97 20.77 -8.54
N THR A 466 -11.79 20.99 -9.10
CA THR A 466 -11.58 21.38 -10.51
C THR A 466 -11.17 20.21 -11.39
N GLY A 467 -11.07 19.01 -10.83
CA GLY A 467 -10.60 17.82 -11.53
C GLY A 467 -11.49 17.37 -12.69
N PRO A 468 -12.85 17.45 -12.64
CA PRO A 468 -13.69 17.10 -13.78
C PRO A 468 -13.37 17.88 -15.07
N ALA A 469 -12.96 19.15 -14.95
CA ALA A 469 -12.55 19.95 -16.10
C ALA A 469 -11.21 19.47 -16.68
N VAL A 470 -10.27 19.07 -15.82
CA VAL A 470 -8.98 18.47 -16.21
C VAL A 470 -9.18 17.13 -16.89
N LEU A 471 -10.00 16.24 -16.31
CA LEU A 471 -10.32 14.94 -16.90
C LEU A 471 -10.91 15.08 -18.31
N LEU A 472 -11.76 16.08 -18.53
CA LEU A 472 -12.32 16.35 -19.85
C LEU A 472 -11.29 16.91 -20.84
N LYS A 473 -10.30 17.69 -20.36
CA LYS A 473 -9.17 18.16 -21.17
C LYS A 473 -8.29 16.97 -21.58
N VAL A 474 -7.85 16.17 -20.61
CA VAL A 474 -7.10 14.92 -20.81
C VAL A 474 -7.83 13.99 -21.79
N TYR A 475 -9.15 13.83 -21.67
CA TYR A 475 -9.95 13.07 -22.63
C TYR A 475 -9.79 13.58 -24.06
N LYS A 476 -9.80 14.89 -24.29
CA LYS A 476 -9.63 15.45 -25.64
C LYS A 476 -8.24 15.17 -26.19
N ASP A 477 -7.22 15.32 -25.36
CA ASP A 477 -5.81 15.13 -25.74
C ASP A 477 -5.51 13.65 -26.02
N ILE A 478 -5.96 12.73 -25.15
CA ILE A 478 -5.89 11.27 -25.38
C ILE A 478 -6.51 10.90 -26.72
N ILE A 479 -7.67 11.46 -27.03
CA ILE A 479 -8.42 11.13 -28.23
C ILE A 479 -7.82 11.74 -29.51
N ASP A 480 -7.08 12.84 -29.38
CA ASP A 480 -6.32 13.45 -30.48
C ASP A 480 -5.11 12.59 -30.86
N VAL A 481 -4.42 12.05 -29.85
CA VAL A 481 -3.25 11.19 -30.02
C VAL A 481 -3.64 9.75 -30.39
N MET A 482 -4.71 9.22 -29.78
CA MET A 482 -5.20 7.85 -29.96
C MET A 482 -6.66 7.83 -30.44
N PRO A 483 -6.92 8.18 -31.72
CA PRO A 483 -8.28 8.30 -32.25
C PRO A 483 -9.06 6.98 -32.25
N PHE A 484 -8.38 5.83 -32.31
CA PHE A 484 -9.00 4.50 -32.31
C PHE A 484 -9.81 4.22 -31.03
N LEU A 485 -9.48 4.84 -29.89
CA LEU A 485 -10.26 4.76 -28.66
C LEU A 485 -11.71 5.27 -28.86
N ARG A 486 -11.99 6.01 -29.94
CA ARG A 486 -13.35 6.40 -30.30
C ARG A 486 -14.21 5.25 -30.81
N ALA A 487 -13.59 4.16 -31.28
CA ALA A 487 -14.20 2.95 -31.82
C ALA A 487 -13.89 1.77 -30.86
N PRO A 488 -14.78 1.46 -29.90
CA PRO A 488 -14.55 0.42 -28.92
C PRO A 488 -14.24 -0.95 -29.53
N ASP A 489 -14.93 -1.29 -30.61
CA ASP A 489 -14.72 -2.52 -31.39
C ASP A 489 -13.30 -2.63 -31.95
N ALA A 490 -12.71 -1.54 -32.43
CA ALA A 490 -11.31 -1.54 -32.88
C ALA A 490 -10.33 -1.73 -31.73
N THR A 491 -10.63 -1.15 -30.57
CA THR A 491 -9.79 -1.29 -29.37
C THR A 491 -9.89 -2.70 -28.79
N GLU A 492 -11.10 -3.26 -28.74
CA GLU A 492 -11.38 -4.63 -28.29
C GLU A 492 -10.70 -5.65 -29.21
N GLU A 493 -10.70 -5.44 -30.53
CA GLU A 493 -9.96 -6.29 -31.46
C GLU A 493 -8.44 -6.22 -31.22
N MET A 494 -7.87 -5.03 -30.96
CA MET A 494 -6.46 -4.92 -30.56
C MET A 494 -6.17 -5.72 -29.29
N ILE A 495 -7.02 -5.62 -28.27
CA ILE A 495 -6.86 -6.40 -27.03
C ILE A 495 -6.92 -7.90 -27.32
N ASN A 496 -7.87 -8.34 -28.16
CA ASN A 496 -8.02 -9.76 -28.52
C ASN A 496 -6.76 -10.33 -29.19
N ARG A 497 -6.04 -9.53 -29.98
CA ARG A 497 -4.77 -9.98 -30.60
C ARG A 497 -3.59 -10.04 -29.62
N LEU A 498 -3.68 -9.33 -28.50
CA LEU A 498 -2.62 -9.26 -27.48
C LEU A 498 -2.85 -10.19 -26.30
N GLN A 499 -4.10 -10.51 -25.97
CA GLN A 499 -4.47 -11.23 -24.74
C GLN A 499 -3.83 -12.62 -24.62
N ASP A 500 -3.53 -13.25 -25.75
CA ASP A 500 -2.89 -14.57 -25.78
C ASP A 500 -1.42 -14.52 -25.32
N ARG A 501 -0.84 -13.31 -25.21
CA ARG A 501 0.54 -13.09 -24.78
C ARG A 501 0.56 -12.64 -23.33
N VAL A 502 0.97 -13.52 -22.42
CA VAL A 502 1.09 -13.22 -20.98
C VAL A 502 1.95 -11.97 -20.73
N SER A 503 3.04 -11.83 -21.50
CA SER A 503 3.96 -10.67 -21.44
C SER A 503 3.35 -9.33 -21.86
N LYS A 504 2.13 -9.31 -22.42
CA LYS A 504 1.42 -8.10 -22.84
C LYS A 504 0.16 -7.82 -22.02
N LYS A 505 -0.11 -8.62 -20.98
CA LYS A 505 -1.28 -8.45 -20.11
C LYS A 505 -1.39 -7.03 -19.54
N TYR A 506 -0.30 -6.46 -19.03
CA TYR A 506 -0.27 -5.10 -18.48
C TYR A 506 -0.64 -4.01 -19.52
N VAL A 507 -0.36 -4.25 -20.81
CA VAL A 507 -0.74 -3.35 -21.90
C VAL A 507 -2.23 -3.46 -22.20
N CYS A 508 -2.78 -4.68 -22.25
CA CYS A 508 -4.21 -4.91 -22.41
C CYS A 508 -5.00 -4.23 -21.29
N GLU A 509 -4.59 -4.44 -20.04
CA GLU A 509 -5.22 -3.82 -18.87
C GLU A 509 -5.17 -2.28 -18.93
N GLY A 510 -4.03 -1.70 -19.31
CA GLY A 510 -3.90 -0.26 -19.51
C GLY A 510 -4.81 0.27 -20.62
N LEU A 511 -4.92 -0.46 -21.73
CA LEU A 511 -5.79 -0.11 -22.85
C LEU A 511 -7.27 -0.20 -22.48
N ASP A 512 -7.65 -1.21 -21.70
CA ASP A 512 -9.00 -1.35 -21.13
C ASP A 512 -9.36 -0.16 -20.23
N ALA A 513 -8.44 0.27 -19.34
CA ALA A 513 -8.64 1.44 -18.50
C ALA A 513 -8.86 2.72 -19.32
N LEU A 514 -8.05 2.96 -20.36
CA LEU A 514 -8.21 4.09 -21.26
C LEU A 514 -9.56 4.05 -21.99
N LEU A 515 -9.97 2.87 -22.48
CA LEU A 515 -11.24 2.68 -23.16
C LEU A 515 -12.43 2.96 -22.22
N ALA A 516 -12.37 2.44 -20.99
CA ALA A 516 -13.39 2.68 -19.96
C ALA A 516 -13.50 4.17 -19.64
N PHE A 517 -12.37 4.85 -19.42
CA PHE A 517 -12.31 6.29 -19.18
C PHE A 517 -12.91 7.10 -20.34
N VAL A 518 -12.51 6.80 -21.59
CA VAL A 518 -13.03 7.45 -22.79
C VAL A 518 -14.54 7.26 -22.92
N LYS A 519 -15.05 6.03 -22.65
CA LYS A 519 -16.49 5.73 -22.63
C LYS A 519 -17.22 6.62 -21.61
N VAL A 520 -16.70 6.75 -20.38
CA VAL A 520 -17.29 7.58 -19.32
C VAL A 520 -17.25 9.07 -19.67
N GLN A 521 -16.09 9.61 -20.08
CA GLN A 521 -15.94 11.03 -20.40
C GLN A 521 -16.76 11.45 -21.62
N ARG A 522 -16.86 10.59 -22.64
CA ARG A 522 -17.74 10.81 -23.79
C ARG A 522 -19.21 10.94 -23.39
N ARG A 523 -19.70 10.04 -22.51
CA ARG A 523 -21.08 10.11 -22.00
C ARG A 523 -21.32 11.43 -21.28
N LYS A 524 -20.42 11.81 -20.36
CA LYS A 524 -20.49 13.09 -19.63
C LYS A 524 -20.49 14.29 -20.57
N TRP A 525 -19.61 14.31 -21.57
CA TRP A 525 -19.54 15.38 -22.57
C TRP A 525 -20.81 15.51 -23.41
N ASN A 526 -21.39 14.38 -23.86
CA ASN A 526 -22.62 14.37 -24.64
C ASN A 526 -23.82 14.85 -23.83
N THR A 527 -23.94 14.43 -22.56
CA THR A 527 -24.99 14.90 -21.65
C THR A 527 -24.87 16.40 -21.41
N ALA A 528 -23.67 16.90 -21.07
CA ALA A 528 -23.44 18.33 -20.89
C ALA A 528 -23.76 19.16 -22.13
N LYS A 529 -23.43 18.64 -23.33
CA LYS A 529 -23.77 19.29 -24.61
C LYS A 529 -25.28 19.29 -24.88
N ALA A 530 -25.98 18.21 -24.54
CA ALA A 530 -27.44 18.13 -24.67
C ALA A 530 -28.12 19.10 -23.72
N ASP A 531 -27.66 19.21 -22.48
CA ASP A 531 -28.20 20.15 -21.49
C ASP A 531 -27.95 21.61 -21.88
N LEU A 532 -26.76 21.92 -22.42
CA LEU A 532 -26.47 23.24 -22.95
C LEU A 532 -27.39 23.60 -24.13
N ARG A 533 -27.68 22.65 -25.02
CA ARG A 533 -28.64 22.85 -26.12
C ARG A 533 -30.06 23.09 -25.59
N ARG A 534 -30.52 22.29 -24.63
CA ARG A 534 -31.82 22.47 -23.98
C ARG A 534 -31.95 23.83 -23.30
N ARG A 535 -30.90 24.31 -22.62
CA ARG A 535 -30.88 25.65 -22.00
C ARG A 535 -30.97 26.77 -23.04
N LYS A 536 -30.17 26.69 -24.11
CA LYS A 536 -30.23 27.67 -25.22
C LYS A 536 -31.59 27.68 -25.92
N GLU A 537 -32.22 26.52 -26.07
CA GLU A 537 -33.58 26.40 -26.63
C GLU A 537 -34.64 27.00 -25.70
N ALA A 538 -34.54 26.77 -24.38
CA ALA A 538 -35.42 27.36 -23.38
C ALA A 538 -35.28 28.90 -23.29
N GLU A 539 -34.06 29.43 -23.34
CA GLU A 539 -33.79 30.88 -23.38
C GLU A 539 -34.36 31.52 -24.65
N LYS A 540 -34.25 30.83 -25.80
CA LYS A 540 -34.84 31.30 -27.06
C LYS A 540 -36.37 31.33 -26.98
N MET A 541 -37.00 30.33 -26.38
CA MET A 541 -38.46 30.32 -26.18
C MET A 541 -38.93 31.41 -25.20
N ALA A 542 -38.17 31.66 -24.12
CA ALA A 542 -38.49 32.72 -23.16
C ALA A 542 -38.33 34.15 -23.73
N SER A 543 -37.39 34.36 -24.67
CA SER A 543 -37.24 35.65 -25.35
C SER A 543 -38.34 35.95 -26.37
N SER A 544 -39.03 34.90 -26.88
CA SER A 544 -40.10 35.03 -27.87
C SER A 544 -41.50 35.31 -27.30
N SER A 545 -41.66 35.36 -25.98
CA SER A 545 -42.94 35.66 -25.31
C SER A 545 -43.08 37.11 -24.80
N SER A 546 -42.15 38.01 -25.17
CA SER A 546 -42.21 39.44 -24.82
C SER A 546 -42.77 40.32 -25.95
N THR A 547 -44.00 40.03 -26.40
CA THR A 547 -44.78 40.94 -27.26
C THR A 547 -45.79 41.69 -26.38
N PRO A 548 -45.81 43.03 -26.33
CA PRO A 548 -46.75 43.78 -25.50
C PRO A 548 -48.19 43.66 -26.04
N PRO A 549 -49.22 43.56 -25.17
CA PRO A 549 -50.60 43.50 -25.62
C PRO A 549 -51.08 44.91 -25.98
N ASN A 550 -51.47 45.12 -27.24
CA ASN A 550 -52.10 46.36 -27.69
C ASN A 550 -53.60 46.13 -27.98
N ASN A 551 -54.40 46.41 -26.95
CA ASN A 551 -55.73 47.03 -26.88
C ASN A 551 -56.93 46.70 -27.83
N ALA A 552 -58.10 46.57 -27.16
CA ALA A 552 -59.51 46.85 -27.54
C ALA A 552 -60.30 45.72 -28.27
N LYS A 553 -61.50 45.24 -27.87
CA LYS A 553 -62.69 45.73 -27.11
C LYS A 553 -63.53 44.56 -26.50
N PRO A 554 -64.39 44.79 -25.48
CA PRO A 554 -65.43 43.85 -24.98
C PRO A 554 -66.86 44.31 -25.37
N PRO A 555 -67.97 43.71 -24.87
CA PRO A 555 -68.41 42.31 -24.90
C PRO A 555 -69.81 42.19 -25.58
N ASN A 556 -70.33 40.98 -25.83
CA ASN A 556 -71.79 40.83 -26.00
C ASN A 556 -72.35 39.54 -25.41
N ILE A 557 -73.45 39.75 -24.70
CA ILE A 557 -74.25 38.85 -23.87
C ILE A 557 -75.17 38.04 -24.78
N PHE A 558 -75.31 36.73 -24.55
CA PHE A 558 -76.57 36.05 -24.87
C PHE A 558 -76.86 34.89 -23.91
N LEU A 559 -78.04 34.98 -23.31
CA LEU A 559 -78.70 34.04 -22.39
C LEU A 559 -79.34 32.88 -23.17
N GLY A 560 -79.37 31.69 -22.56
CA GLY A 560 -80.10 30.53 -23.08
C GLY A 560 -80.30 29.40 -22.06
N MET A 561 -81.33 29.56 -21.23
CA MET A 561 -82.19 28.61 -20.48
C MET A 561 -81.77 27.12 -20.23
N SER A 562 -81.69 26.79 -18.93
CA SER A 562 -82.11 25.60 -18.11
C SER A 562 -83.04 24.49 -18.70
N PRO A 563 -83.35 23.34 -18.01
CA PRO A 563 -82.92 22.87 -16.67
C PRO A 563 -82.73 21.31 -16.46
N PHE A 564 -82.43 20.93 -15.20
CA PHE A 564 -82.71 19.65 -14.48
C PHE A 564 -81.82 18.39 -14.71
N ALA A 565 -80.99 18.04 -13.71
CA ALA A 565 -81.15 16.85 -12.86
C ALA A 565 -79.98 16.70 -11.84
N VAL A 566 -80.34 16.57 -10.57
CA VAL A 566 -79.57 16.09 -9.39
C VAL A 566 -80.09 14.64 -9.15
N PRO A 567 -79.45 13.68 -8.42
CA PRO A 567 -78.57 13.94 -7.27
C PRO A 567 -77.46 12.91 -6.88
N SER A 568 -76.74 13.30 -5.82
CA SER A 568 -76.06 12.49 -4.77
C SER A 568 -74.77 11.74 -5.16
N ALA A 569 -73.77 11.53 -4.29
CA ALA A 569 -73.70 11.62 -2.83
C ALA A 569 -72.27 11.99 -2.35
N SER A 570 -72.22 12.57 -1.14
CA SER A 570 -71.22 12.49 -0.04
C SER A 570 -69.77 12.05 -0.34
N THR A 571 -68.71 12.61 0.26
CA THR A 571 -68.52 12.77 1.72
C THR A 571 -67.30 13.67 2.00
N THR A 572 -67.51 14.70 2.82
CA THR A 572 -66.58 15.51 3.64
C THR A 572 -66.12 14.75 4.92
N PRO A 573 -65.41 15.30 5.93
CA PRO A 573 -64.27 16.27 6.07
C PRO A 573 -63.25 15.68 7.13
N PRO A 574 -62.59 16.37 8.10
CA PRO A 574 -62.33 17.80 8.36
C PRO A 574 -60.89 18.21 8.83
N PRO A 575 -60.69 19.52 9.11
CA PRO A 575 -59.47 20.20 9.58
C PRO A 575 -59.57 20.74 11.03
N SER A 576 -58.51 21.41 11.54
CA SER A 576 -58.53 22.52 12.54
C SER A 576 -57.07 22.95 12.87
N LYS A 577 -56.62 24.21 12.77
CA LYS A 577 -56.89 25.52 13.46
C LYS A 577 -56.18 25.73 14.81
N SER A 578 -55.32 26.76 14.88
CA SER A 578 -55.16 27.84 15.90
C SER A 578 -53.70 28.38 15.90
N GLN A 579 -53.40 29.62 15.50
CA GLN A 579 -53.42 30.92 16.22
C GLN A 579 -52.38 31.09 17.34
N SER A 580 -51.44 32.04 17.18
CA SER A 580 -51.14 33.13 18.14
C SER A 580 -50.12 34.14 17.58
N GLU A 581 -50.28 35.39 18.02
CA GLU A 581 -49.70 36.65 17.55
C GLU A 581 -48.31 36.98 18.14
N ALA A 582 -47.54 37.83 17.44
CA ALA A 582 -46.96 39.05 18.01
C ALA A 582 -46.31 39.93 16.92
N GLN A 583 -46.79 41.18 16.81
CA GLN A 583 -46.20 42.30 16.08
C GLN A 583 -45.08 42.97 16.90
N MET A 584 -44.04 43.51 16.24
CA MET A 584 -43.55 44.88 16.45
C MET A 584 -42.58 45.33 15.34
N SER A 585 -43.10 46.25 14.53
CA SER A 585 -42.58 47.41 13.77
C SER A 585 -41.08 47.75 13.53
N PRO A 586 -40.82 48.62 12.53
CA PRO A 586 -39.58 48.71 11.72
C PRO A 586 -38.84 50.06 11.83
N VAL A 587 -37.73 50.27 11.06
CA VAL A 587 -37.26 51.55 10.45
C VAL A 587 -35.90 51.34 9.69
N PRO A 588 -35.54 52.18 8.68
CA PRO A 588 -34.99 51.72 7.38
C PRO A 588 -33.68 52.42 6.91
N ALA A 589 -33.38 52.23 5.59
CA ALA A 589 -32.55 53.03 4.66
C ALA A 589 -31.03 52.69 4.60
N ASP A 590 -30.30 52.68 3.47
CA ASP A 590 -30.59 53.08 2.09
C ASP A 590 -29.50 52.55 1.10
N SER A 591 -29.94 51.99 -0.05
CA SER A 591 -29.44 52.19 -1.44
C SER A 591 -27.95 51.83 -1.86
N PRO A 592 -27.56 51.91 -3.16
CA PRO A 592 -27.72 50.87 -4.19
C PRO A 592 -26.44 50.57 -5.04
N SER A 593 -26.37 49.44 -5.77
CA SER A 593 -25.64 49.32 -7.07
C SER A 593 -25.80 47.92 -7.69
N THR A 594 -26.59 47.74 -8.75
CA THR A 594 -26.20 47.64 -10.18
C THR A 594 -25.05 46.68 -10.55
N SER A 595 -25.44 45.66 -11.31
CA SER A 595 -24.88 45.21 -12.60
C SER A 595 -23.93 44.00 -12.67
N ALA A 596 -24.38 43.07 -13.53
CA ALA A 596 -23.62 42.27 -14.48
C ALA A 596 -22.68 41.17 -13.96
N ILE A 597 -23.16 39.93 -14.09
CA ILE A 597 -22.35 38.71 -14.17
C ILE A 597 -21.82 38.59 -15.61
N PRO A 598 -20.50 38.54 -15.87
CA PRO A 598 -20.00 38.26 -17.21
C PRO A 598 -19.79 36.74 -17.44
N SER A 599 -20.27 36.29 -18.59
CA SER A 599 -19.99 35.01 -19.24
C SER A 599 -18.49 34.86 -19.54
N PHE A 600 -17.80 34.01 -18.78
CA PHE A 600 -16.33 33.87 -18.80
C PHE A 600 -15.78 32.79 -19.75
N PHE A 601 -16.58 32.22 -20.66
CA PHE A 601 -16.18 31.01 -21.39
C PHE A 601 -15.73 31.17 -22.86
N ASP A 602 -15.60 32.39 -23.41
CA ASP A 602 -15.39 32.55 -24.87
C ASP A 602 -14.21 33.43 -25.33
N SER A 603 -13.28 33.81 -24.45
CA SER A 603 -12.20 34.77 -24.80
C SER A 603 -10.76 34.27 -24.65
N PHE A 604 -10.50 32.97 -24.38
CA PHE A 604 -9.13 32.47 -24.19
C PHE A 604 -8.41 31.95 -25.45
N PHE A 605 -9.03 32.01 -26.64
CA PHE A 605 -8.39 31.58 -27.89
C PHE A 605 -8.34 32.71 -28.92
N ARG A 606 -7.39 33.64 -28.78
CA ARG A 606 -6.84 34.39 -29.93
C ARG A 606 -5.53 35.11 -29.58
N ASN A 607 -4.55 34.89 -30.45
CA ASN A 607 -3.25 35.57 -30.59
C ASN A 607 -2.07 35.01 -29.78
N SER A 608 -1.25 34.20 -30.45
CA SER A 608 0.20 34.33 -30.35
C SER A 608 0.79 34.24 -31.76
N PRO A 609 1.61 35.21 -32.19
CA PRO A 609 2.24 35.22 -33.49
C PRO A 609 3.52 34.37 -33.49
N SER A 610 3.75 33.72 -34.63
CA SER A 610 5.01 33.10 -35.02
C SER A 610 6.15 34.12 -35.00
N ALA A 611 7.25 33.80 -34.32
CA ALA A 611 8.54 34.45 -34.56
C ALA A 611 9.69 33.46 -34.30
N SER A 612 10.33 33.11 -35.40
CA SER A 612 11.62 32.45 -35.53
C SER A 612 12.76 33.34 -35.04
N SER A 613 13.65 32.81 -34.20
CA SER A 613 15.10 33.07 -34.26
C SER A 613 15.83 32.25 -33.18
N THR A 614 16.51 31.19 -33.60
CA THR A 614 17.52 30.47 -32.85
C THR A 614 18.86 31.22 -32.91
N PRO A 615 19.57 31.40 -31.79
CA PRO A 615 21.02 31.52 -31.81
C PRO A 615 21.64 30.18 -31.41
N SER A 616 22.47 29.66 -32.30
CA SER A 616 23.35 28.51 -32.11
C SER A 616 24.40 28.78 -31.02
N LEU A 617 24.47 27.90 -30.01
CA LEU A 617 25.56 27.81 -29.04
C LEU A 617 26.32 26.47 -29.22
N PRO A 618 27.62 26.44 -28.88
CA PRO A 618 28.56 25.45 -29.38
C PRO A 618 28.52 24.13 -28.59
N ALA A 619 28.87 23.06 -29.29
CA ALA A 619 28.97 21.70 -28.76
C ALA A 619 29.95 21.60 -27.57
N PRO A 620 29.59 20.89 -26.49
CA PRO A 620 30.56 20.51 -25.47
C PRO A 620 31.43 19.36 -25.98
N ALA A 621 32.74 19.52 -25.77
CA ALA A 621 33.78 18.56 -26.11
C ALA A 621 33.61 17.23 -25.36
N SER A 622 33.85 16.14 -26.08
CA SER A 622 33.91 14.77 -25.58
C SER A 622 35.06 14.58 -24.55
N PRO A 623 34.81 13.94 -23.39
CA PRO A 623 35.89 13.46 -22.54
C PRO A 623 36.51 12.18 -23.11
N PRO A 624 37.80 11.91 -22.82
CA PRO A 624 38.55 10.80 -23.40
C PRO A 624 38.14 9.45 -22.80
N ALA A 625 38.29 8.40 -23.62
CA ALA A 625 38.07 7.02 -23.25
C ALA A 625 39.01 6.59 -22.11
N THR A 626 38.43 6.23 -20.96
CA THR A 626 39.12 5.54 -19.87
C THR A 626 38.81 4.04 -19.97
N ALA A 627 39.85 3.25 -20.21
CA ALA A 627 39.78 1.79 -20.22
C ALA A 627 39.37 1.27 -18.84
N LEU A 628 38.26 0.52 -18.79
CA LEU A 628 37.91 -0.31 -17.63
C LEU A 628 38.64 -1.64 -17.75
N SER A 629 39.62 -1.82 -16.87
CA SER A 629 40.29 -3.09 -16.60
C SER A 629 39.30 -4.15 -16.15
N ALA A 630 39.46 -5.34 -16.71
CA ALA A 630 38.76 -6.56 -16.35
C ALA A 630 38.98 -6.92 -14.88
N PHE A 631 37.89 -7.05 -14.12
CA PHE A 631 37.87 -7.83 -12.88
C PHE A 631 37.49 -9.27 -13.23
N GLY A 632 38.50 -10.14 -13.23
CA GLY A 632 38.32 -11.59 -13.32
C GLY A 632 37.79 -12.15 -12.01
N PHE A 633 36.59 -12.73 -12.04
CA PHE A 633 36.11 -13.63 -11.00
C PHE A 633 36.74 -15.01 -11.21
N LEU A 634 37.72 -15.35 -10.36
CA LEU A 634 38.22 -16.71 -10.19
C LEU A 634 37.27 -17.46 -9.25
N PHE A 635 36.55 -18.45 -9.79
CA PHE A 635 35.88 -19.49 -9.02
C PHE A 635 36.92 -20.52 -8.53
N PRO A 636 36.95 -20.92 -7.24
CA PRO A 636 37.70 -22.08 -6.82
C PRO A 636 36.95 -23.36 -7.22
N GLY A 637 37.64 -24.19 -7.98
CA GLY A 637 37.15 -25.44 -8.54
C GLY A 637 36.86 -26.52 -7.49
N THR A 638 35.88 -27.33 -7.83
CA THR A 638 35.53 -28.63 -7.27
C THR A 638 36.69 -29.63 -7.41
N GLN A 639 37.06 -30.31 -6.32
CA GLN A 639 37.82 -31.56 -6.39
C GLN A 639 36.84 -32.76 -6.35
N PRO A 640 37.10 -33.82 -7.14
CA PRO A 640 36.26 -35.01 -7.17
C PRO A 640 36.65 -36.01 -6.08
N GLU A 641 35.62 -36.67 -5.54
CA GLU A 641 35.71 -37.88 -4.73
C GLU A 641 36.41 -39.01 -5.50
N ALA A 642 37.29 -39.74 -4.81
CA ALA A 642 37.77 -41.05 -5.23
C ALA A 642 37.67 -42.03 -4.05
N GLY A 643 36.77 -43.01 -4.20
CA GLY A 643 37.14 -44.41 -4.18
C GLY A 643 37.47 -45.07 -2.84
N LEU A 644 36.47 -45.76 -2.31
CA LEU A 644 36.52 -46.92 -1.41
C LEU A 644 37.70 -47.90 -1.68
N SER A 645 38.40 -48.31 -0.60
CA SER A 645 38.92 -49.68 -0.46
C SER A 645 39.27 -50.04 0.99
N GLY A 646 38.46 -50.94 1.57
CA GLY A 646 38.86 -52.16 2.30
C GLY A 646 39.73 -52.10 3.58
N PRO A 647 39.32 -52.74 4.69
CA PRO A 647 40.15 -52.92 5.87
C PRO A 647 40.94 -54.24 5.82
N ALA A 648 42.24 -54.21 6.12
CA ALA A 648 42.99 -55.42 6.46
C ALA A 648 44.18 -55.09 7.37
N GLY A 649 44.09 -55.61 8.60
CA GLY A 649 45.17 -56.38 9.23
C GLY A 649 46.46 -55.67 9.63
N GLY A 650 46.59 -55.45 10.94
CA GLY A 650 47.64 -56.13 11.71
C GLY A 650 48.99 -55.42 11.88
N GLY A 651 49.36 -55.22 13.15
CA GLY A 651 50.71 -55.53 13.63
C GLY A 651 51.62 -54.35 14.00
N GLY A 652 51.76 -54.15 15.31
CA GLY A 652 53.08 -54.18 15.99
C GLY A 652 53.94 -52.90 16.04
N GLY A 653 54.51 -52.67 17.24
CA GLY A 653 55.61 -51.72 17.54
C GLY A 653 55.09 -50.43 18.15
N VAL A 654 55.14 -50.18 19.48
CA VAL A 654 56.33 -50.00 20.34
C VAL A 654 57.33 -49.02 19.73
N GLU A 655 57.32 -47.77 20.19
CA GLU A 655 58.49 -47.12 20.80
C GLU A 655 58.08 -45.78 21.46
N ASP A 656 58.74 -45.53 22.59
CA ASP A 656 58.64 -44.42 23.52
C ASP A 656 59.22 -43.08 22.97
N VAL A 657 59.07 -42.04 23.80
CA VAL A 657 59.88 -40.80 23.90
C VAL A 657 59.45 -39.67 22.95
N ASP A 658 59.07 -38.44 23.34
CA ASP A 658 59.05 -37.67 24.60
C ASP A 658 57.81 -36.73 24.59
#